data_AF-A0A944S0D5-F1
#
_entry.id   AF-A0A944S0D5-F1
#
_cell.length_a   1.000
_cell.length_b   1.000
_cell.length_c   1.000
_cell.angle_alpha   90.00
_cell.angle_beta   90.00
_cell.angle_gamma   90.00
#
_symmetry.space_group_name_H-M   'P 1'
#
loop_
_entity.id
_entity.type
_entity.pdbx_description
1 polymer ?
#
loop_
_entity_poly.entity_id
_entity_poly.type
_entity_poly.pdbx_seq_one_letter_code
_entity_poly.pdbx_strand_id
1 'polypeptide(L)'
;MSDGLNRRSMARHLIALVAVVAVGALTSVSAQDRMECYDCHDDDSMESLYVDPAVFDASAHGFLECIDCHEELIDAEFEHDVPLAPVDCAMCHDDMAEDVLAGPHGDWLSETDAPADGCITCHGIHDVLPSSDPASPIHPSAVDLLCADCHDDVLEVVQGSVHGAATEGGPLQASCVQCHIGHDVPMPNTVEVEVEVCGTCHQDAAAMQARSVHARAAVQGDELAPDCTDCHGVHDILSSQDQRSPTETMNVPALCGSCHQEGTQVSERIEIAEHEILANYSQSIHGQGLFKQGLRVTAVCTSCHESHLILDMNHPESSIGHDRVAETCTQCHSRIEQVHVQVISGQLWETEPDKIPSCIDCHRPHKIRRTPLDLQRVAKEECMSCHSDRDLVVERDGQTVSLFVDDEAHGMSAHGGVTCAQCHSQVSTALSRPCAAITTPVDCSVCHADVALEYRDSTHGTLAAAGDPDAPTCLSCHAPCATQGHEVSTSPTFARNVPELCGKCHAAGKVAALRTPDGPQDVVESYLHSIHGKGLIEAGLIVSATCANCHTPHHELPADSTGSSVHPRNLAATCGTCHKGIEETFKTSIHWPGNGTADAERLPTCEGCHSSHEISRHDAVGFRTRMMEQCGNCHESEAGSYFETVHGKVSRLGDEGAAKCYDCHGTHNILAPERPQSTLSHGNVIETCASCHPGAQRQFAGYLTHATHHDPDKYPYLYYAWVFMTTLLVGTLSVFLLHTFLWLFRLWRTRESWRVLKQTVPDRYYVRFTLRQRLMHLVMIVSFFTLTITGMTLKFSYMEWASTISHLLGGFSVTGVLHRGAAVALLALFAFHLRQVVQMRRASGKSWWAYVTDQDSMLPNVRDGQHLWANLRWFFGRGERPQYSRFTYWEKFDYFAVFWGVFIIGGTGLILWFPTFFTRFMPGWVVNVATIIHSDEALLATAFIFTIHFFNTHFRPDKFPMDPVIFTGRVALDELEHDKPGEYAQLMALPDPEARMAGPVSERRMKWIRIFGFTAVGIGLSLVGLIIYAMLYAYR
;
A
#
# COMPACT_ATOMS: atom_id res chain seq x y z
N MET A 1 -10.16 -19.18 -53.47
CA MET A 1 -9.98 -19.27 -52.01
C MET A 1 -10.78 -18.14 -51.41
N SER A 2 -11.88 -18.30 -50.70
CA SER A 2 -12.72 -19.44 -50.33
C SER A 2 -14.10 -18.85 -49.98
N ASP A 3 -15.16 -19.45 -50.55
CA ASP A 3 -16.50 -19.74 -49.97
C ASP A 3 -17.21 -18.66 -49.12
N GLY A 4 -18.50 -18.35 -49.29
CA GLY A 4 -19.60 -19.06 -49.93
C GLY A 4 -20.86 -18.98 -49.06
N LEU A 5 -22.04 -18.97 -49.72
CA LEU A 5 -23.43 -19.17 -49.20
C LEU A 5 -24.10 -17.91 -48.58
N ASN A 6 -25.37 -17.55 -48.82
CA ASN A 6 -26.56 -18.18 -49.44
C ASN A 6 -27.60 -17.03 -49.66
N ARG A 7 -28.17 -16.70 -50.84
CA ARG A 7 -29.20 -17.31 -51.72
C ARG A 7 -30.67 -17.29 -51.21
N ARG A 8 -31.56 -16.81 -52.11
CA ARG A 8 -33.06 -16.86 -52.22
C ARG A 8 -33.72 -15.48 -51.94
N SER A 9 -34.54 -14.86 -52.79
CA SER A 9 -35.51 -15.29 -53.83
C SER A 9 -35.69 -14.14 -54.83
N MET A 10 -35.51 -14.29 -56.16
CA MET A 10 -36.53 -14.68 -57.17
C MET A 10 -37.88 -13.95 -57.02
N ALA A 11 -38.60 -13.48 -58.03
CA ALA A 11 -38.48 -13.37 -59.48
C ALA A 11 -39.84 -12.83 -59.98
N ARG A 12 -39.87 -12.10 -61.11
CA ARG A 12 -40.86 -12.17 -62.22
C ARG A 12 -40.72 -10.90 -63.08
N HIS A 13 -40.15 -10.98 -64.30
CA HIS A 13 -40.80 -11.44 -65.54
C HIS A 13 -41.89 -10.45 -65.99
N LEU A 14 -42.01 -9.98 -67.23
CA LEU A 14 -41.71 -10.54 -68.55
C LEU A 14 -41.93 -9.37 -69.56
N ILE A 15 -41.01 -9.03 -70.47
CA ILE A 15 -41.01 -9.39 -71.92
C ILE A 15 -42.17 -8.81 -72.77
N ALA A 16 -41.77 -8.04 -73.81
CA ALA A 16 -42.07 -8.20 -75.24
C ALA A 16 -42.83 -7.10 -76.03
N LEU A 17 -42.19 -6.81 -77.18
CA LEU A 17 -42.73 -6.53 -78.52
C LEU A 17 -43.37 -5.15 -78.78
N VAL A 18 -43.26 -4.48 -79.94
CA VAL A 18 -42.44 -4.46 -81.19
C VAL A 18 -43.28 -3.67 -82.21
N ALA A 19 -42.60 -3.02 -83.15
CA ALA A 19 -43.05 -2.67 -84.53
C ALA A 19 -43.81 -1.34 -84.75
N VAL A 20 -43.21 -0.38 -85.46
CA VAL A 20 -43.25 -0.16 -86.95
C VAL A 20 -44.37 0.85 -87.27
N VAL A 21 -44.14 1.93 -88.00
CA VAL A 21 -44.25 2.02 -89.47
C VAL A 21 -43.52 3.27 -89.97
N ALA A 22 -42.81 3.09 -91.08
CA ALA A 22 -42.17 4.10 -91.91
C ALA A 22 -43.08 4.56 -93.06
N VAL A 23 -42.58 5.60 -93.77
CA VAL A 23 -42.80 5.94 -95.21
C VAL A 23 -43.78 7.07 -95.51
N GLY A 24 -43.27 8.08 -96.21
CA GLY A 24 -44.02 8.98 -97.10
C GLY A 24 -43.16 10.14 -97.59
N ALA A 25 -42.91 10.22 -98.89
CA ALA A 25 -41.94 11.11 -99.55
C ALA A 25 -42.63 12.19 -100.42
N LEU A 26 -41.84 13.22 -100.75
CA LEU A 26 -41.83 14.07 -101.98
C LEU A 26 -42.68 15.36 -102.05
N THR A 27 -41.94 16.49 -102.10
CA THR A 27 -42.02 17.69 -103.01
C THR A 27 -43.39 18.34 -103.26
N SER A 28 -43.59 19.66 -103.21
CA SER A 28 -42.77 20.83 -103.56
C SER A 28 -43.61 22.08 -103.24
N VAL A 29 -42.98 23.22 -102.85
CA VAL A 29 -43.38 24.65 -103.08
C VAL A 29 -42.41 25.56 -102.30
N SER A 30 -42.20 26.78 -102.79
CA SER A 30 -41.14 27.77 -102.49
C SER A 30 -40.75 27.97 -101.02
N ALA A 31 -39.44 28.04 -100.77
CA ALA A 31 -38.87 28.70 -99.59
C ALA A 31 -37.82 29.68 -100.10
N GLN A 32 -38.01 30.97 -99.81
CA GLN A 32 -36.98 32.00 -99.98
C GLN A 32 -35.87 31.69 -98.97
N ASP A 33 -34.65 31.47 -99.46
CA ASP A 33 -33.46 31.21 -98.65
C ASP A 33 -32.99 32.54 -98.03
N ARG A 34 -32.64 32.59 -96.73
CA ARG A 34 -32.12 33.81 -96.07
C ARG A 34 -30.94 34.44 -96.80
N MET A 35 -30.17 33.66 -97.57
CA MET A 35 -29.10 34.18 -98.41
C MET A 35 -29.60 35.21 -99.44
N GLU A 36 -30.84 35.07 -99.93
CA GLU A 36 -31.47 36.04 -100.83
C GLU A 36 -31.81 37.37 -100.13
N CYS A 37 -32.04 37.34 -98.81
CA CYS A 37 -32.23 38.55 -98.00
C CYS A 37 -30.90 39.26 -97.76
N TYR A 38 -29.83 38.52 -97.48
CA TYR A 38 -28.49 39.09 -97.26
C TYR A 38 -27.96 39.84 -98.48
N ASP A 39 -28.24 39.38 -99.70
CA ASP A 39 -27.81 40.04 -100.95
C ASP A 39 -28.21 41.53 -101.03
N CYS A 40 -29.25 41.95 -100.29
CA CYS A 40 -29.70 43.34 -100.23
C CYS A 40 -29.57 43.97 -98.84
N HIS A 41 -29.60 43.17 -97.76
CA HIS A 41 -29.66 43.65 -96.37
C HIS A 41 -28.34 43.50 -95.58
N ASP A 42 -27.25 43.04 -96.21
CA ASP A 42 -25.90 42.95 -95.62
C ASP A 42 -25.04 44.23 -95.76
N ASP A 43 -25.61 45.32 -96.28
CA ASP A 43 -24.92 46.60 -96.46
C ASP A 43 -25.08 47.51 -95.23
N ASP A 44 -23.98 47.75 -94.51
CA ASP A 44 -23.93 48.56 -93.28
C ASP A 44 -24.29 50.04 -93.49
N SER A 45 -24.43 50.49 -94.74
CA SER A 45 -24.93 51.82 -95.08
C SER A 45 -26.46 51.97 -94.93
N MET A 46 -27.19 50.86 -94.75
CA MET A 46 -28.63 50.85 -94.51
C MET A 46 -28.98 50.85 -93.00
N GLU A 47 -28.90 52.01 -92.33
CA GLU A 47 -29.03 52.11 -90.84
C GLU A 47 -30.21 51.35 -90.21
N SER A 48 -31.41 51.34 -90.82
CA SER A 48 -32.62 50.75 -90.23
C SER A 48 -33.04 49.41 -90.83
N LEU A 49 -32.32 48.92 -91.84
CA LEU A 49 -32.66 47.71 -92.60
C LEU A 49 -31.46 46.75 -92.73
N TYR A 50 -30.33 47.09 -92.11
CA TYR A 50 -29.12 46.29 -92.09
C TYR A 50 -29.27 45.10 -91.12
N VAL A 51 -28.87 43.92 -91.59
CA VAL A 51 -28.71 42.71 -90.80
C VAL A 51 -27.30 42.21 -91.06
N ASP A 52 -26.46 42.14 -90.02
CA ASP A 52 -25.12 41.57 -90.14
C ASP A 52 -25.23 40.04 -90.24
N PRO A 53 -24.89 39.43 -91.39
CA PRO A 53 -25.06 37.99 -91.59
C PRO A 53 -24.23 37.18 -90.58
N ALA A 54 -23.05 37.67 -90.20
CA ALA A 54 -22.18 36.97 -89.27
C ALA A 54 -22.71 37.02 -87.84
N VAL A 55 -23.40 38.10 -87.47
CA VAL A 55 -24.03 38.24 -86.15
C VAL A 55 -25.29 37.40 -86.07
N PHE A 56 -26.17 37.47 -87.07
CA PHE A 56 -27.40 36.69 -87.09
C PHE A 56 -27.12 35.18 -87.17
N ASP A 57 -26.22 34.74 -88.05
CA ASP A 57 -25.85 33.33 -88.16
C ASP A 57 -25.20 32.78 -86.87
N ALA A 58 -24.59 33.64 -86.05
CA ALA A 58 -24.04 33.29 -84.75
C ALA A 58 -25.05 33.37 -83.60
N SER A 59 -26.23 33.96 -83.83
CA SER A 59 -27.31 34.06 -82.84
C SER A 59 -27.92 32.68 -82.54
N ALA A 60 -28.67 32.59 -81.45
CA ALA A 60 -29.45 31.42 -81.09
C ALA A 60 -30.45 31.01 -82.19
N HIS A 61 -30.87 31.96 -83.03
CA HIS A 61 -31.84 31.78 -84.11
C HIS A 61 -31.21 31.70 -85.51
N GLY A 62 -29.87 31.67 -85.63
CA GLY A 62 -29.17 31.66 -86.93
C GLY A 62 -29.45 30.43 -87.82
N PHE A 63 -30.21 29.45 -87.32
CA PHE A 63 -30.70 28.31 -88.10
C PHE A 63 -32.07 28.56 -88.77
N LEU A 64 -32.76 29.63 -88.42
CA LEU A 64 -34.05 30.05 -89.00
C LEU A 64 -33.83 30.86 -90.28
N GLU A 65 -34.81 30.81 -91.17
CA GLU A 65 -34.88 31.73 -92.31
C GLU A 65 -35.53 33.05 -91.85
N CYS A 66 -35.23 34.18 -92.51
CA CYS A 66 -35.75 35.50 -92.10
C CYS A 66 -37.29 35.55 -92.07
N ILE A 67 -37.95 34.79 -92.95
CA ILE A 67 -39.41 34.69 -93.05
C ILE A 67 -40.05 33.90 -91.90
N ASP A 68 -39.27 33.11 -91.17
CA ASP A 68 -39.79 32.36 -90.01
C ASP A 68 -40.11 33.29 -88.83
N CYS A 69 -39.50 34.47 -88.81
CA CYS A 69 -39.76 35.53 -87.83
C CYS A 69 -40.58 36.69 -88.44
N HIS A 70 -40.36 37.00 -89.72
CA HIS A 70 -41.10 38.00 -90.48
C HIS A 70 -42.12 37.33 -91.40
N GLU A 71 -43.18 36.77 -90.82
CA GLU A 71 -44.21 36.05 -91.58
C GLU A 71 -44.85 36.91 -92.68
N GLU A 72 -44.84 38.25 -92.55
CA GLU A 72 -45.37 39.15 -93.59
C GLU A 72 -44.56 39.12 -94.91
N LEU A 73 -43.36 38.55 -94.89
CA LEU A 73 -42.52 38.35 -96.08
C LEU A 73 -42.81 37.04 -96.83
N ILE A 74 -43.63 36.14 -96.28
CA ILE A 74 -44.02 34.90 -96.96
C ILE A 74 -44.78 35.25 -98.24
N ASP A 75 -44.25 34.79 -99.39
CA ASP A 75 -44.73 35.08 -100.75
C ASP A 75 -44.54 36.54 -101.24
N ALA A 76 -43.73 37.36 -100.56
CA ALA A 76 -43.39 38.71 -101.04
C ALA A 76 -42.52 38.66 -102.32
N GLU A 77 -42.76 39.58 -103.27
CA GLU A 77 -41.93 39.69 -104.48
C GLU A 77 -40.52 40.20 -104.14
N PHE A 78 -39.49 39.70 -104.84
CA PHE A 78 -38.09 40.16 -104.71
C PHE A 78 -38.00 41.64 -105.14
N GLU A 79 -37.48 42.51 -104.25
CA GLU A 79 -37.76 43.96 -104.14
C GLU A 79 -39.15 44.27 -103.54
N HIS A 80 -39.21 44.36 -102.19
CA HIS A 80 -40.45 44.55 -101.43
C HIS A 80 -40.52 45.93 -100.73
N ASP A 81 -41.69 46.59 -100.81
CA ASP A 81 -42.00 47.86 -100.11
C ASP A 81 -42.86 47.65 -98.84
N VAL A 82 -42.86 46.42 -98.29
CA VAL A 82 -43.67 46.07 -97.11
C VAL A 82 -42.97 46.59 -95.84
N PRO A 83 -43.60 47.46 -95.04
CA PRO A 83 -43.07 47.82 -93.72
C PRO A 83 -43.19 46.61 -92.78
N LEU A 84 -42.07 46.17 -92.21
CA LEU A 84 -42.04 45.07 -91.25
C LEU A 84 -42.63 45.50 -89.91
N ALA A 85 -43.53 44.69 -89.36
CA ALA A 85 -43.91 44.81 -87.96
C ALA A 85 -42.78 44.28 -87.06
N PRO A 86 -42.68 44.72 -85.80
CA PRO A 86 -41.82 44.08 -84.82
C PRO A 86 -42.15 42.59 -84.68
N VAL A 87 -41.12 41.75 -84.62
CA VAL A 87 -41.28 40.28 -84.49
C VAL A 87 -41.87 39.93 -83.14
N ASP A 88 -43.00 39.24 -83.12
CA ASP A 88 -43.58 38.73 -81.87
C ASP A 88 -42.91 37.43 -81.42
N CYS A 89 -41.93 37.54 -80.51
CA CYS A 89 -41.22 36.39 -79.96
C CYS A 89 -42.16 35.40 -79.23
N ALA A 90 -43.31 35.87 -78.72
CA ALA A 90 -44.26 35.03 -77.97
C ALA A 90 -44.94 33.98 -78.86
N MET A 91 -44.90 34.12 -80.19
CA MET A 91 -45.41 33.11 -81.11
C MET A 91 -44.71 31.75 -80.96
N CYS A 92 -43.42 31.76 -80.58
CA CYS A 92 -42.62 30.55 -80.38
C CYS A 92 -42.15 30.37 -78.92
N HIS A 93 -42.17 31.43 -78.11
CA HIS A 93 -41.81 31.43 -76.69
C HIS A 93 -43.01 31.84 -75.82
N ASP A 94 -44.13 31.15 -75.99
CA ASP A 94 -45.41 31.46 -75.33
C ASP A 94 -45.34 31.27 -73.81
N ASP A 95 -44.71 30.18 -73.36
CA ASP A 95 -44.47 29.90 -71.94
C ASP A 95 -43.61 30.98 -71.26
N MET A 96 -42.53 31.42 -71.91
CA MET A 96 -41.66 32.48 -71.38
C MET A 96 -42.38 33.83 -71.32
N ALA A 97 -43.19 34.14 -72.33
CA ALA A 97 -43.97 35.38 -72.35
C ALA A 97 -45.04 35.39 -71.24
N GLU A 98 -45.68 34.26 -70.96
CA GLU A 98 -46.60 34.13 -69.82
C GLU A 98 -45.89 34.36 -68.47
N ASP A 99 -44.67 33.82 -68.31
CA ASP A 99 -43.88 34.01 -67.09
C ASP A 99 -43.53 35.49 -66.86
N VAL A 100 -43.06 36.22 -67.88
CA VAL A 100 -42.77 37.66 -67.71
C VAL A 100 -44.04 38.46 -67.38
N LEU A 101 -45.16 38.14 -68.04
CA LEU A 101 -46.45 38.80 -67.81
C LEU A 101 -47.01 38.51 -66.41
N ALA A 102 -46.72 37.34 -65.85
CA ALA A 102 -47.10 36.97 -64.48
C ALA A 102 -46.21 37.65 -63.42
N GLY A 103 -44.98 37.98 -63.78
CA GLY A 103 -44.00 38.66 -62.95
C GLY A 103 -44.25 40.16 -62.76
N PRO A 104 -43.50 40.83 -61.88
CA PRO A 104 -43.63 42.26 -61.62
C PRO A 104 -43.20 43.13 -62.81
N HIS A 105 -42.48 42.57 -63.80
CA HIS A 105 -42.14 43.26 -65.05
C HIS A 105 -43.24 43.16 -66.12
N GLY A 106 -44.27 42.33 -65.90
CA GLY A 106 -45.40 42.18 -66.82
C GLY A 106 -46.25 43.45 -66.99
N ASP A 107 -46.43 44.22 -65.91
CA ASP A 107 -47.14 45.51 -65.95
C ASP A 107 -46.45 46.50 -66.91
N TRP A 108 -45.11 46.50 -66.94
CA TRP A 108 -44.29 47.35 -67.83
C TRP A 108 -44.45 46.97 -69.31
N LEU A 109 -44.54 45.68 -69.62
CA LEU A 109 -44.78 45.15 -70.96
C LEU A 109 -46.20 45.36 -71.46
N SER A 110 -47.18 45.42 -70.56
CA SER A 110 -48.60 45.59 -70.91
C SER A 110 -48.96 46.99 -71.47
N GLU A 111 -48.06 47.97 -71.33
CA GLU A 111 -48.24 49.35 -71.80
C GLU A 111 -47.71 49.59 -73.23
N THR A 112 -46.97 48.65 -73.82
CA THR A 112 -46.43 48.72 -75.19
C THR A 112 -47.24 47.88 -76.17
N ASP A 113 -47.65 48.43 -77.32
CA ASP A 113 -48.43 47.73 -78.36
C ASP A 113 -47.66 46.57 -79.05
N ALA A 114 -46.44 46.24 -78.61
CA ALA A 114 -45.61 45.14 -79.09
C ALA A 114 -44.84 44.46 -77.92
N PRO A 115 -45.17 43.21 -77.54
CA PRO A 115 -44.47 42.45 -76.47
C PRO A 115 -42.98 42.24 -76.75
N ALA A 116 -42.61 42.23 -78.03
CA ALA A 116 -41.24 42.12 -78.51
C ALA A 116 -40.30 43.18 -77.91
N ASP A 117 -40.79 44.41 -77.69
CA ASP A 117 -39.94 45.53 -77.25
C ASP A 117 -39.32 45.29 -75.87
N GLY A 118 -40.03 44.61 -74.96
CA GLY A 118 -39.46 44.28 -73.66
C GLY A 118 -38.56 43.05 -73.68
N CYS A 119 -38.84 42.05 -74.52
CA CYS A 119 -37.91 40.92 -74.73
C CYS A 119 -36.59 41.41 -75.33
N ILE A 120 -36.65 42.32 -76.31
CA ILE A 120 -35.49 42.92 -76.98
C ILE A 120 -34.60 43.68 -75.99
N THR A 121 -35.19 44.35 -75.01
CA THR A 121 -34.45 45.12 -74.01
C THR A 121 -33.48 44.24 -73.22
N CYS A 122 -33.83 42.96 -73.00
CA CYS A 122 -32.99 42.01 -72.28
C CYS A 122 -32.17 41.10 -73.20
N HIS A 123 -32.70 40.72 -74.37
CA HIS A 123 -32.13 39.67 -75.23
C HIS A 123 -31.46 40.17 -76.51
N GLY A 124 -31.78 41.38 -76.98
CA GLY A 124 -31.41 41.86 -78.33
C GLY A 124 -32.44 41.51 -79.42
N ILE A 125 -32.12 41.78 -80.68
CA ILE A 125 -33.02 41.57 -81.84
C ILE A 125 -32.55 40.44 -82.76
N HIS A 126 -31.54 40.72 -83.59
CA HIS A 126 -30.92 39.79 -84.53
C HIS A 126 -29.61 39.20 -83.97
N ASP A 127 -29.22 39.62 -82.77
CA ASP A 127 -27.99 39.27 -82.06
C ASP A 127 -28.28 38.48 -80.77
N VAL A 128 -29.46 37.87 -80.67
CA VAL A 128 -29.89 37.11 -79.48
C VAL A 128 -28.97 35.92 -79.26
N LEU A 129 -28.16 35.96 -78.20
CA LEU A 129 -27.25 34.88 -77.83
C LEU A 129 -27.86 33.99 -76.72
N PRO A 130 -27.60 32.67 -76.74
CA PRO A 130 -28.05 31.79 -75.67
C PRO A 130 -27.42 32.21 -74.33
N SER A 131 -28.15 32.02 -73.21
CA SER A 131 -27.68 32.39 -71.86
C SER A 131 -26.39 31.68 -71.40
N SER A 132 -25.97 30.64 -72.12
CA SER A 132 -24.71 29.93 -71.93
C SER A 132 -23.51 30.60 -72.61
N ASP A 133 -23.73 31.57 -73.49
CA ASP A 133 -22.67 32.36 -74.13
C ASP A 133 -22.24 33.50 -73.20
N PRO A 134 -20.94 33.61 -72.85
CA PRO A 134 -20.43 34.70 -72.01
C PRO A 134 -20.64 36.11 -72.56
N ALA A 135 -20.86 36.26 -73.87
CA ALA A 135 -21.16 37.55 -74.50
C ALA A 135 -22.65 37.92 -74.41
N SER A 136 -23.52 36.99 -73.98
CA SER A 136 -24.96 37.24 -73.83
C SER A 136 -25.22 38.19 -72.65
N PRO A 137 -26.06 39.24 -72.81
CA PRO A 137 -26.42 40.16 -71.72
C PRO A 137 -27.07 39.45 -70.52
N ILE A 138 -27.80 38.36 -70.79
CA ILE A 138 -28.47 37.51 -69.79
C ILE A 138 -27.56 36.40 -69.24
N HIS A 139 -26.28 36.36 -69.63
CA HIS A 139 -25.34 35.40 -69.06
C HIS A 139 -25.18 35.66 -67.55
N PRO A 140 -25.07 34.64 -66.69
CA PRO A 140 -25.00 34.82 -65.23
C PRO A 140 -23.88 35.76 -64.73
N SER A 141 -22.83 36.00 -65.53
CA SER A 141 -21.75 36.95 -65.19
C SER A 141 -21.98 38.39 -65.66
N ALA A 142 -23.03 38.64 -66.44
CA ALA A 142 -23.35 39.94 -67.06
C ALA A 142 -24.74 40.44 -66.68
N VAL A 143 -25.66 39.52 -66.34
CA VAL A 143 -27.08 39.81 -66.06
C VAL A 143 -27.29 40.79 -64.90
N ASP A 144 -26.40 40.83 -63.92
CA ASP A 144 -26.51 41.77 -62.80
C ASP A 144 -26.39 43.23 -63.27
N LEU A 145 -25.54 43.49 -64.27
CA LEU A 145 -25.40 44.82 -64.85
C LEU A 145 -26.61 45.17 -65.72
N LEU A 146 -27.17 44.19 -66.43
CA LEU A 146 -28.41 44.35 -67.19
C LEU A 146 -29.57 44.75 -66.26
N CYS A 147 -29.73 44.07 -65.12
CA CYS A 147 -30.74 44.45 -64.14
C CYS A 147 -30.48 45.84 -63.53
N ALA A 148 -29.20 46.17 -63.28
CA ALA A 148 -28.81 47.44 -62.68
C ALA A 148 -29.01 48.67 -63.57
N ASP A 149 -29.17 48.50 -64.88
CA ASP A 149 -29.56 49.61 -65.77
C ASP A 149 -30.91 50.24 -65.37
N CYS A 150 -31.78 49.46 -64.69
CA CYS A 150 -33.05 49.92 -64.15
C CYS A 150 -33.14 49.87 -62.61
N HIS A 151 -32.39 48.98 -61.95
CA HIS A 151 -32.42 48.73 -60.49
C HIS A 151 -31.07 49.08 -59.82
N ASP A 152 -30.54 50.28 -60.10
CA ASP A 152 -29.22 50.72 -59.63
C ASP A 152 -29.14 50.87 -58.10
N ASP A 153 -30.23 51.31 -57.47
CA ASP A 153 -30.38 51.42 -56.02
C ASP A 153 -30.36 50.07 -55.30
N VAL A 154 -30.99 49.04 -55.90
CA VAL A 154 -30.98 47.67 -55.37
C VAL A 154 -29.58 47.07 -55.50
N LEU A 155 -28.89 47.30 -56.62
CA LEU A 155 -27.51 46.84 -56.81
C LEU A 155 -26.57 47.39 -55.71
N GLU A 156 -26.70 48.66 -55.33
CA GLU A 156 -25.89 49.26 -54.26
C GLU A 156 -26.11 48.54 -52.91
N VAL A 157 -27.35 48.18 -52.59
CA VAL A 157 -27.69 47.46 -51.36
C VAL A 157 -27.11 46.05 -51.36
N VAL A 158 -27.29 45.31 -52.47
CA VAL A 158 -26.79 43.94 -52.60
C VAL A 158 -25.25 43.90 -52.58
N GLN A 159 -24.58 44.88 -53.21
CA GLN A 159 -23.11 45.04 -53.12
C GLN A 159 -22.62 45.26 -51.68
N GLY A 160 -23.43 45.91 -50.84
CA GLY A 160 -23.17 46.09 -49.41
C GLY A 160 -23.46 44.86 -48.54
N SER A 161 -24.10 43.83 -49.10
CA SER A 161 -24.45 42.58 -48.41
C SER A 161 -23.31 41.55 -48.46
N VAL A 162 -23.45 40.44 -47.74
CA VAL A 162 -22.50 39.31 -47.83
C VAL A 162 -22.57 38.57 -49.16
N HIS A 163 -23.64 38.76 -49.95
CA HIS A 163 -23.82 38.14 -51.26
C HIS A 163 -23.26 38.99 -52.41
N GLY A 164 -22.95 40.27 -52.16
CA GLY A 164 -22.33 41.16 -53.15
C GLY A 164 -20.81 41.34 -53.01
N ALA A 165 -20.20 40.87 -51.93
CA ALA A 165 -18.80 41.14 -51.59
C ALA A 165 -17.77 40.33 -52.44
N ALA A 166 -17.65 40.67 -53.72
CA ALA A 166 -16.46 40.46 -54.54
C ALA A 166 -15.87 41.82 -54.97
N THR A 167 -14.55 41.86 -55.25
CA THR A 167 -13.71 43.06 -55.50
C THR A 167 -14.41 44.24 -56.21
N GLU A 168 -14.11 45.50 -55.81
CA GLU A 168 -14.61 46.73 -56.47
C GLU A 168 -14.65 46.60 -58.00
N GLY A 169 -15.87 46.55 -58.57
CA GLY A 169 -16.11 46.45 -60.01
C GLY A 169 -16.08 45.04 -60.62
N GLY A 170 -16.07 43.98 -59.80
CA GLY A 170 -16.23 42.57 -60.23
C GLY A 170 -17.68 42.08 -60.15
N PRO A 171 -18.00 40.88 -60.69
CA PRO A 171 -19.33 40.29 -60.62
C PRO A 171 -19.74 39.95 -59.18
N LEU A 172 -21.04 39.96 -58.88
CA LEU A 172 -21.56 39.62 -57.55
C LEU A 172 -21.19 38.19 -57.16
N GLN A 173 -21.11 37.92 -55.85
CA GLN A 173 -20.84 36.56 -55.36
C GLN A 173 -22.06 35.64 -55.54
N ALA A 174 -23.27 36.20 -55.38
CA ALA A 174 -24.50 35.62 -55.90
C ALA A 174 -25.14 36.60 -56.88
N SER A 175 -25.36 36.16 -58.12
CA SER A 175 -26.03 36.99 -59.14
C SER A 175 -27.51 37.14 -58.83
N CYS A 176 -28.15 38.19 -59.34
CA CYS A 176 -29.57 38.47 -59.15
C CYS A 176 -30.43 37.25 -59.54
N VAL A 177 -30.05 36.56 -60.63
CA VAL A 177 -30.78 35.38 -61.15
C VAL A 177 -30.57 34.09 -60.34
N GLN A 178 -29.66 34.09 -59.36
CA GLN A 178 -29.50 32.98 -58.42
C GLN A 178 -30.46 33.10 -57.22
N CYS A 179 -30.95 34.31 -56.96
CA CYS A 179 -31.96 34.59 -55.93
C CYS A 179 -33.36 34.78 -56.52
N HIS A 180 -33.45 35.38 -57.70
CA HIS A 180 -34.67 35.53 -58.49
C HIS A 180 -34.63 34.58 -59.68
N ILE A 181 -35.50 33.57 -59.68
CA ILE A 181 -35.47 32.52 -60.68
C ILE A 181 -36.40 32.91 -61.84
N GLY A 182 -36.01 32.62 -63.08
CA GLY A 182 -36.91 32.68 -64.24
C GLY A 182 -37.14 34.06 -64.84
N HIS A 183 -38.10 34.11 -65.76
CA HIS A 183 -38.56 35.33 -66.45
C HIS A 183 -39.62 36.12 -65.64
N ASP A 184 -40.16 35.52 -64.58
CA ASP A 184 -41.15 36.09 -63.66
C ASP A 184 -40.52 36.82 -62.45
N VAL A 185 -39.22 36.65 -62.19
CA VAL A 185 -38.42 37.36 -61.16
C VAL A 185 -39.16 37.50 -59.80
N PRO A 186 -39.65 36.41 -59.18
CA PRO A 186 -40.49 36.50 -57.99
C PRO A 186 -39.64 36.88 -56.76
N MET A 187 -40.28 37.52 -55.77
CA MET A 187 -39.69 37.63 -54.43
C MET A 187 -39.85 36.30 -53.67
N PRO A 188 -38.78 35.75 -53.08
CA PRO A 188 -38.90 34.60 -52.20
C PRO A 188 -39.54 35.06 -50.88
N ASN A 189 -40.85 34.87 -50.73
CA ASN A 189 -41.65 35.40 -49.60
C ASN A 189 -42.48 34.33 -48.90
N THR A 190 -42.20 33.06 -49.16
CA THR A 190 -42.75 31.93 -48.39
C THR A 190 -41.60 31.04 -47.95
N VAL A 191 -41.75 30.37 -46.81
CA VAL A 191 -40.73 29.46 -46.28
C VAL A 191 -40.36 28.37 -47.27
N GLU A 192 -41.32 27.85 -48.05
CA GLU A 192 -41.02 26.84 -49.08
C GLU A 192 -40.11 27.39 -50.19
N VAL A 193 -40.40 28.59 -50.70
CA VAL A 193 -39.62 29.22 -51.78
C VAL A 193 -38.26 29.68 -51.26
N GLU A 194 -38.20 30.23 -50.05
CA GLU A 194 -36.94 30.63 -49.42
C GLU A 194 -36.01 29.44 -49.13
N VAL A 195 -36.55 28.32 -48.64
CA VAL A 195 -35.78 27.09 -48.41
C VAL A 195 -35.22 26.53 -49.72
N GLU A 196 -35.95 26.67 -50.83
CA GLU A 196 -35.48 26.27 -52.15
C GLU A 196 -34.38 27.20 -52.69
N VAL A 197 -34.62 28.51 -52.65
CA VAL A 197 -33.69 29.54 -53.14
C VAL A 197 -32.42 29.58 -52.28
N CYS A 198 -32.54 29.84 -50.99
CA CYS A 198 -31.39 29.91 -50.09
C CYS A 198 -30.72 28.54 -49.91
N GLY A 199 -31.50 27.45 -49.88
CA GLY A 199 -31.00 26.09 -49.71
C GLY A 199 -30.14 25.58 -50.86
N THR A 200 -30.21 26.20 -52.04
CA THR A 200 -29.30 25.89 -53.15
C THR A 200 -27.83 26.07 -52.72
N CYS A 201 -27.53 27.08 -51.92
CA CYS A 201 -26.19 27.34 -51.38
C CYS A 201 -26.06 27.05 -49.87
N HIS A 202 -27.12 27.22 -49.08
CA HIS A 202 -27.15 27.05 -47.61
C HIS A 202 -27.89 25.77 -47.17
N GLN A 203 -27.51 24.63 -47.78
CA GLN A 203 -28.19 23.34 -47.59
C GLN A 203 -28.36 22.93 -46.12
N ASP A 204 -27.32 23.09 -45.29
CA ASP A 204 -27.36 22.70 -43.88
C ASP A 204 -28.31 23.59 -43.05
N ALA A 205 -28.26 24.91 -43.27
CA ALA A 205 -29.13 25.85 -42.58
C ALA A 205 -30.60 25.64 -42.97
N ALA A 206 -30.86 25.45 -44.27
CA ALA A 206 -32.18 25.12 -44.79
C ALA A 206 -32.72 23.80 -44.21
N ALA A 207 -31.89 22.75 -44.14
CA ALA A 207 -32.27 21.45 -43.58
C ALA A 207 -32.51 21.49 -42.05
N MET A 208 -31.79 22.34 -41.33
CA MET A 208 -32.05 22.59 -39.90
C MET A 208 -33.37 23.36 -39.72
N GLN A 209 -33.55 24.46 -40.45
CA GLN A 209 -34.72 25.32 -40.36
C GLN A 209 -36.00 24.56 -40.65
N ALA A 210 -36.02 23.72 -41.70
CA ALA A 210 -37.17 22.89 -42.07
C ALA A 210 -37.66 21.95 -40.95
N ARG A 211 -36.80 21.62 -39.97
CA ARG A 211 -37.15 20.77 -38.81
C ARG A 211 -37.51 21.56 -37.56
N SER A 212 -37.28 22.88 -37.56
CA SER A 212 -37.55 23.76 -36.43
C SER A 212 -39.05 23.90 -36.14
N VAL A 213 -39.38 24.37 -34.93
CA VAL A 213 -40.76 24.73 -34.56
C VAL A 213 -41.32 25.85 -35.44
N HIS A 214 -40.49 26.79 -35.90
CA HIS A 214 -40.91 27.91 -36.74
C HIS A 214 -41.28 27.44 -38.15
N ALA A 215 -40.44 26.66 -38.82
CA ALA A 215 -40.78 26.14 -40.15
C ALA A 215 -41.99 25.21 -40.12
N ARG A 216 -42.15 24.39 -39.06
CA ARG A 216 -43.35 23.55 -38.92
C ARG A 216 -44.62 24.37 -38.79
N ALA A 217 -44.57 25.56 -38.18
CA ALA A 217 -45.70 26.47 -38.08
C ALA A 217 -45.95 27.17 -39.43
N ALA A 218 -44.90 27.64 -40.10
CA ALA A 218 -45.01 28.28 -41.42
C ALA A 218 -45.62 27.37 -42.49
N VAL A 219 -45.16 26.10 -42.58
CA VAL A 219 -45.71 25.09 -43.50
C VAL A 219 -47.19 24.75 -43.20
N GLN A 220 -47.65 25.01 -41.98
CA GLN A 220 -49.07 24.87 -41.60
C GLN A 220 -49.90 26.11 -41.94
N GLY A 221 -49.31 27.12 -42.58
CA GLY A 221 -49.96 28.37 -42.98
C GLY A 221 -50.09 29.38 -41.83
N ASP A 222 -49.24 29.30 -40.80
CA ASP A 222 -49.21 30.31 -39.74
C ASP A 222 -48.47 31.56 -40.21
N GLU A 223 -49.23 32.62 -40.51
CA GLU A 223 -48.73 33.92 -40.96
C GLU A 223 -47.82 34.63 -39.91
N LEU A 224 -47.76 34.13 -38.67
CA LEU A 224 -46.91 34.68 -37.62
C LEU A 224 -45.59 33.91 -37.44
N ALA A 225 -45.40 32.81 -38.17
CA ALA A 225 -44.17 32.03 -38.11
C ALA A 225 -43.06 32.75 -38.91
N PRO A 226 -41.89 33.01 -38.29
CA PRO A 226 -40.84 33.74 -38.97
C PRO A 226 -40.14 32.88 -40.01
N ASP A 227 -39.75 33.51 -41.12
CA ASP A 227 -39.00 32.91 -42.21
C ASP A 227 -37.51 33.32 -42.21
N CYS A 228 -36.78 33.01 -43.28
CA CYS A 228 -35.36 33.36 -43.39
C CYS A 228 -35.15 34.87 -43.49
N THR A 229 -36.03 35.58 -44.19
CA THR A 229 -35.91 37.02 -44.42
C THR A 229 -36.31 37.84 -43.19
N ASP A 230 -37.23 37.36 -42.36
CA ASP A 230 -37.55 37.95 -41.06
C ASP A 230 -36.33 38.01 -40.11
N CYS A 231 -35.42 37.06 -40.26
CA CYS A 231 -34.21 36.96 -39.42
C CYS A 231 -32.99 37.63 -40.05
N HIS A 232 -32.83 37.53 -41.38
CA HIS A 232 -31.60 37.94 -42.08
C HIS A 232 -31.73 39.22 -42.91
N GLY A 233 -32.94 39.65 -43.27
CA GLY A 233 -33.17 40.64 -44.33
C GLY A 233 -33.29 39.99 -45.72
N VAL A 234 -33.53 40.80 -46.74
CA VAL A 234 -33.77 40.33 -48.13
C VAL A 234 -32.56 40.64 -49.02
N HIS A 235 -32.33 41.92 -49.32
CA HIS A 235 -31.19 42.39 -50.12
C HIS A 235 -30.01 42.91 -49.28
N ASP A 236 -30.27 43.23 -48.01
CA ASP A 236 -29.32 43.80 -47.05
C ASP A 236 -28.78 42.73 -46.07
N ILE A 237 -28.61 41.50 -46.53
CA ILE A 237 -28.15 40.38 -45.69
C ILE A 237 -26.70 40.65 -45.24
N LEU A 238 -26.53 40.97 -43.95
CA LEU A 238 -25.23 41.26 -43.35
C LEU A 238 -24.69 40.07 -42.56
N SER A 239 -23.36 39.96 -42.53
CA SER A 239 -22.66 38.97 -41.72
C SER A 239 -23.05 39.11 -40.25
N SER A 240 -23.21 38.00 -39.55
CA SER A 240 -23.45 37.99 -38.09
C SER A 240 -22.31 38.59 -37.26
N GLN A 241 -21.19 38.97 -37.89
CA GLN A 241 -20.10 39.73 -37.28
C GLN A 241 -20.25 41.26 -37.45
N ASP A 242 -21.09 41.72 -38.39
CA ASP A 242 -21.41 43.14 -38.58
C ASP A 242 -22.39 43.59 -37.49
N GLN A 243 -22.07 44.71 -36.83
CA GLN A 243 -22.89 45.28 -35.74
C GLN A 243 -24.28 45.73 -36.19
N ARG A 244 -24.46 45.96 -37.49
CA ARG A 244 -25.74 46.32 -38.10
C ARG A 244 -26.60 45.09 -38.40
N SER A 245 -26.02 43.89 -38.41
CA SER A 245 -26.76 42.66 -38.70
C SER A 245 -27.77 42.35 -37.58
N PRO A 246 -29.03 42.02 -37.90
CA PRO A 246 -30.00 41.57 -36.90
C PRO A 246 -29.53 40.33 -36.13
N THR A 247 -28.68 39.50 -36.76
CA THR A 247 -28.16 38.25 -36.20
C THR A 247 -26.84 38.41 -35.42
N GLU A 248 -26.34 39.64 -35.24
CA GLU A 248 -25.19 39.90 -34.38
C GLU A 248 -25.54 39.62 -32.92
N THR A 249 -24.60 39.07 -32.14
CA THR A 249 -24.86 38.58 -30.77
C THR A 249 -25.56 39.60 -29.86
N MET A 250 -25.24 40.88 -29.94
CA MET A 250 -25.88 41.93 -29.14
C MET A 250 -27.31 42.23 -29.60
N ASN A 251 -27.63 41.96 -30.87
CA ASN A 251 -28.92 42.23 -31.50
C ASN A 251 -29.88 41.02 -31.40
N VAL A 252 -29.37 39.79 -31.25
CA VAL A 252 -30.17 38.55 -31.16
C VAL A 252 -31.33 38.63 -30.14
N PRO A 253 -31.17 39.13 -28.89
CA PRO A 253 -32.31 39.22 -27.98
C PRO A 253 -33.41 40.17 -28.45
N ALA A 254 -33.06 41.23 -29.17
CA ALA A 254 -34.04 42.15 -29.77
C ALA A 254 -34.70 41.53 -31.00
N LEU A 255 -33.93 40.79 -31.82
CA LEU A 255 -34.45 40.02 -32.96
C LEU A 255 -35.49 38.99 -32.50
N CYS A 256 -35.15 38.13 -31.55
CA CYS A 256 -36.13 37.17 -31.02
C CYS A 256 -37.27 37.88 -30.26
N GLY A 257 -36.98 39.02 -29.64
CA GLY A 257 -37.94 39.84 -28.91
C GLY A 257 -39.01 40.50 -29.80
N SER A 258 -38.74 40.75 -31.08
CA SER A 258 -39.73 41.34 -32.00
C SER A 258 -41.01 40.50 -32.08
N CYS A 259 -40.87 39.18 -31.90
CA CYS A 259 -41.98 38.23 -31.84
C CYS A 259 -42.24 37.70 -30.42
N HIS A 260 -41.23 37.44 -29.59
CA HIS A 260 -41.43 36.78 -28.29
C HIS A 260 -41.52 37.71 -27.07
N GLN A 261 -41.44 39.04 -27.24
CA GLN A 261 -41.68 39.98 -26.15
C GLN A 261 -43.17 40.11 -25.83
N GLU A 262 -43.51 40.40 -24.58
CA GLU A 262 -44.90 40.63 -24.16
C GLU A 262 -45.55 41.79 -24.93
N GLY A 263 -46.75 41.54 -25.49
CA GLY A 263 -47.54 42.52 -26.25
C GLY A 263 -47.36 42.43 -27.77
N THR A 264 -46.59 41.46 -28.26
CA THR A 264 -46.51 41.09 -29.68
C THR A 264 -47.67 40.18 -30.08
N GLN A 265 -47.97 40.08 -31.39
CA GLN A 265 -49.03 39.19 -31.87
C GLN A 265 -48.79 37.71 -31.52
N VAL A 266 -47.53 37.29 -31.49
CA VAL A 266 -47.14 35.92 -31.13
C VAL A 266 -47.36 35.67 -29.63
N SER A 267 -46.91 36.56 -28.74
CA SER A 267 -47.08 36.37 -27.28
C SER A 267 -48.54 36.49 -26.81
N GLU A 268 -49.40 37.18 -27.56
CA GLU A 268 -50.84 37.28 -27.25
C GLU A 268 -51.67 36.10 -27.76
N ARG A 269 -51.24 35.44 -28.85
CA ARG A 269 -52.02 34.38 -29.51
C ARG A 269 -51.48 32.97 -29.24
N ILE A 270 -50.22 32.83 -28.87
CA ILE A 270 -49.54 31.55 -28.64
C ILE A 270 -49.14 31.44 -27.17
N GLU A 271 -49.57 30.36 -26.50
CA GLU A 271 -49.22 30.10 -25.11
C GLU A 271 -47.78 29.57 -25.00
N ILE A 272 -46.88 30.40 -24.48
CA ILE A 272 -45.48 30.05 -24.23
C ILE A 272 -45.30 29.73 -22.74
N ALA A 273 -44.50 28.70 -22.42
CA ALA A 273 -44.37 28.15 -21.06
C ALA A 273 -43.82 29.15 -20.01
N GLU A 274 -43.08 30.18 -20.43
CA GLU A 274 -42.52 31.19 -19.53
C GLU A 274 -42.97 32.60 -19.95
N HIS A 275 -43.35 33.42 -18.97
CA HIS A 275 -43.76 34.81 -19.15
C HIS A 275 -42.59 35.75 -18.85
N GLU A 276 -42.55 36.92 -19.50
CA GLU A 276 -41.52 37.96 -19.32
C GLU A 276 -40.13 37.51 -19.77
N ILE A 277 -40.02 36.73 -20.85
CA ILE A 277 -38.77 36.03 -21.24
C ILE A 277 -37.64 37.03 -21.48
N LEU A 278 -37.88 38.10 -22.25
CA LEU A 278 -36.87 39.10 -22.56
C LEU A 278 -36.47 39.90 -21.31
N ALA A 279 -37.45 40.25 -20.46
CA ALA A 279 -37.19 40.95 -19.21
C ALA A 279 -36.39 40.07 -18.23
N ASN A 280 -36.73 38.79 -18.13
CA ASN A 280 -36.03 37.80 -17.31
C ASN A 280 -34.59 37.64 -17.80
N TYR A 281 -34.39 37.40 -19.10
CA TYR A 281 -33.06 37.28 -19.69
C TYR A 281 -32.22 38.53 -19.42
N SER A 282 -32.77 39.74 -19.61
CA SER A 282 -32.05 41.00 -19.36
C SER A 282 -31.58 41.16 -17.90
N GLN A 283 -32.29 40.56 -16.95
CA GLN A 283 -31.95 40.55 -15.52
C GLN A 283 -30.97 39.44 -15.15
N SER A 284 -30.86 38.39 -15.97
CA SER A 284 -29.95 37.27 -15.75
C SER A 284 -28.48 37.69 -15.81
N ILE A 285 -27.57 36.84 -15.34
CA ILE A 285 -26.14 37.10 -15.45
C ILE A 285 -25.69 37.23 -16.91
N HIS A 286 -26.33 36.50 -17.83
CA HIS A 286 -26.06 36.59 -19.26
C HIS A 286 -26.54 37.92 -19.83
N GLY A 287 -27.78 38.33 -19.55
CA GLY A 287 -28.27 39.65 -19.97
C GLY A 287 -27.50 40.82 -19.36
N GLN A 288 -27.01 40.70 -18.13
CA GLN A 288 -26.13 41.69 -17.52
C GLN A 288 -24.75 41.73 -18.20
N GLY A 289 -24.17 40.58 -18.55
CA GLY A 289 -22.92 40.50 -19.31
C GLY A 289 -23.05 41.15 -20.68
N LEU A 290 -24.13 40.83 -21.39
CA LEU A 290 -24.43 41.37 -22.71
C LEU A 290 -24.71 42.88 -22.65
N PHE A 291 -25.78 43.31 -21.97
CA PHE A 291 -26.26 44.70 -22.04
C PHE A 291 -25.53 45.68 -21.13
N LYS A 292 -25.11 45.26 -19.92
CA LYS A 292 -24.44 46.19 -18.97
C LYS A 292 -22.93 46.21 -19.13
N GLN A 293 -22.32 45.09 -19.50
CA GLN A 293 -20.86 44.96 -19.61
C GLN A 293 -20.37 44.98 -21.07
N GLY A 294 -21.27 44.87 -22.06
CA GLY A 294 -20.92 44.90 -23.48
C GLY A 294 -20.15 43.65 -23.94
N LEU A 295 -20.30 42.52 -23.24
CA LEU A 295 -19.55 41.31 -23.51
C LEU A 295 -20.24 40.46 -24.59
N ARG A 296 -19.73 40.52 -25.82
CA ARG A 296 -20.22 39.72 -26.97
C ARG A 296 -20.01 38.21 -26.84
N VAL A 297 -19.18 37.77 -25.90
CA VAL A 297 -18.95 36.34 -25.60
C VAL A 297 -20.03 35.76 -24.68
N THR A 298 -21.02 36.55 -24.30
CA THR A 298 -22.07 36.11 -23.38
C THR A 298 -23.11 35.29 -24.13
N ALA A 299 -23.62 34.23 -23.50
CA ALA A 299 -24.67 33.39 -24.08
C ALA A 299 -25.96 34.20 -24.36
N VAL A 300 -26.52 34.03 -25.55
CA VAL A 300 -27.78 34.64 -26.02
C VAL A 300 -28.78 33.54 -26.37
N CYS A 301 -29.97 33.91 -26.85
CA CYS A 301 -31.05 32.96 -27.15
C CYS A 301 -30.58 31.81 -28.05
N THR A 302 -29.86 32.12 -29.12
CA THR A 302 -29.31 31.13 -30.07
C THR A 302 -28.17 30.29 -29.51
N SER A 303 -27.51 30.73 -28.42
CA SER A 303 -26.50 29.92 -27.72
C SER A 303 -27.10 28.75 -26.95
N CYS A 304 -28.39 28.83 -26.62
CA CYS A 304 -29.10 27.78 -25.90
C CYS A 304 -30.12 27.06 -26.78
N HIS A 305 -30.85 27.78 -27.63
CA HIS A 305 -31.94 27.23 -28.46
C HIS A 305 -31.52 26.87 -29.89
N GLU A 306 -30.24 27.04 -30.24
CA GLU A 306 -29.73 27.05 -31.63
C GLU A 306 -30.34 28.18 -32.49
N SER A 307 -29.75 28.45 -33.66
CA SER A 307 -30.20 29.52 -34.56
C SER A 307 -31.16 29.03 -35.64
N HIS A 308 -30.93 27.84 -36.19
CA HIS A 308 -31.74 27.28 -37.29
C HIS A 308 -32.45 25.97 -36.90
N LEU A 309 -32.17 25.35 -35.75
CA LEU A 309 -32.87 24.15 -35.27
C LEU A 309 -33.53 24.40 -33.92
N ILE A 310 -34.42 25.39 -33.88
CA ILE A 310 -35.16 25.72 -32.66
C ILE A 310 -36.22 24.63 -32.42
N LEU A 311 -36.09 23.91 -31.31
CA LEU A 311 -36.96 22.79 -30.92
C LEU A 311 -37.60 23.03 -29.55
N ASP A 312 -38.71 22.34 -29.28
CA ASP A 312 -39.34 22.35 -27.96
C ASP A 312 -38.52 21.54 -26.94
N MET A 313 -38.66 21.85 -25.64
CA MET A 313 -37.88 21.22 -24.55
C MET A 313 -38.08 19.71 -24.45
N ASN A 314 -39.21 19.18 -24.92
CA ASN A 314 -39.53 17.75 -24.83
C ASN A 314 -39.02 16.97 -26.04
N HIS A 315 -38.51 17.65 -27.07
CA HIS A 315 -37.95 17.00 -28.23
C HIS A 315 -36.57 16.38 -27.90
N PRO A 316 -36.31 15.10 -28.22
CA PRO A 316 -35.06 14.42 -27.85
C PRO A 316 -33.78 15.08 -28.41
N GLU A 317 -33.88 15.76 -29.57
CA GLU A 317 -32.78 16.49 -30.18
C GLU A 317 -32.63 17.93 -29.66
N SER A 318 -33.50 18.37 -28.75
CA SER A 318 -33.49 19.74 -28.24
C SER A 318 -32.25 20.01 -27.38
N SER A 319 -31.49 21.04 -27.74
CA SER A 319 -30.34 21.54 -26.98
C SER A 319 -30.72 22.03 -25.57
N ILE A 320 -31.98 22.39 -25.35
CA ILE A 320 -32.51 22.76 -24.03
C ILE A 320 -33.25 21.61 -23.32
N GLY A 321 -33.28 20.41 -23.90
CA GLY A 321 -33.93 19.25 -23.31
C GLY A 321 -33.18 18.73 -22.08
N HIS A 322 -33.90 18.10 -21.15
CA HIS A 322 -33.35 17.62 -19.86
C HIS A 322 -32.05 16.80 -20.01
N ASP A 323 -31.99 15.94 -21.04
CA ASP A 323 -30.85 15.04 -21.27
C ASP A 323 -29.66 15.71 -21.97
N ARG A 324 -29.88 16.86 -22.62
CA ARG A 324 -28.86 17.57 -23.44
C ARG A 324 -28.44 18.92 -22.87
N VAL A 325 -29.19 19.47 -21.93
CA VAL A 325 -28.95 20.81 -21.38
C VAL A 325 -27.57 20.94 -20.72
N ALA A 326 -27.03 19.84 -20.16
CA ALA A 326 -25.67 19.80 -19.62
C ALA A 326 -24.61 19.98 -20.73
N GLU A 327 -24.78 19.33 -21.88
CA GLU A 327 -23.93 19.51 -23.07
C GLU A 327 -23.95 20.98 -23.51
N THR A 328 -25.14 21.58 -23.59
CA THR A 328 -25.32 22.99 -23.97
C THR A 328 -24.64 23.95 -23.00
N CYS A 329 -24.81 23.74 -21.69
CA CYS A 329 -24.19 24.62 -20.68
C CYS A 329 -22.66 24.50 -20.65
N THR A 330 -22.11 23.29 -20.86
CA THR A 330 -20.67 23.01 -20.79
C THR A 330 -19.88 23.56 -21.98
N GLN A 331 -20.55 23.92 -23.09
CA GLN A 331 -19.90 24.65 -24.20
C GLN A 331 -19.21 25.93 -23.74
N CYS A 332 -19.80 26.63 -22.76
CA CYS A 332 -19.22 27.84 -22.16
C CYS A 332 -18.70 27.59 -20.73
N HIS A 333 -19.36 26.72 -19.96
CA HIS A 333 -18.98 26.37 -18.59
C HIS A 333 -18.11 25.11 -18.52
N SER A 334 -17.02 25.09 -19.27
CA SER A 334 -16.16 23.89 -19.45
C SER A 334 -15.45 23.38 -18.18
N ARG A 335 -15.46 24.15 -17.08
CA ARG A 335 -14.96 23.73 -15.76
C ARG A 335 -16.06 23.63 -14.71
N ILE A 336 -17.32 23.50 -15.12
CA ILE A 336 -18.44 23.46 -14.18
C ILE A 336 -18.28 22.34 -13.14
N GLU A 337 -17.70 21.21 -13.53
CA GLU A 337 -17.32 20.09 -12.66
C GLU A 337 -16.35 20.49 -11.51
N GLN A 338 -15.55 21.54 -11.68
CA GLN A 338 -14.57 22.01 -10.69
C GLN A 338 -15.16 23.05 -9.72
N VAL A 339 -16.27 23.69 -10.10
CA VAL A 339 -16.87 24.82 -9.37
C VAL A 339 -18.29 24.55 -8.88
N HIS A 340 -18.96 23.54 -9.44
CA HIS A 340 -20.13 22.93 -8.85
C HIS A 340 -19.68 22.23 -7.57
N VAL A 341 -20.50 22.28 -6.51
CA VAL A 341 -20.15 21.76 -5.18
C VAL A 341 -19.56 20.35 -5.37
N GLN A 342 -18.29 20.14 -4.96
CA GLN A 342 -17.37 19.02 -5.33
C GLN A 342 -17.85 17.59 -4.99
N VAL A 343 -19.14 17.33 -5.05
CA VAL A 343 -19.85 16.23 -4.41
C VAL A 343 -20.33 15.22 -5.45
N ILE A 344 -20.19 15.47 -6.75
CA ILE A 344 -20.67 14.58 -7.82
C ILE A 344 -19.53 14.30 -8.81
N SER A 345 -19.27 13.03 -9.09
CA SER A 345 -18.30 12.63 -10.13
C SER A 345 -18.72 13.15 -11.50
N GLY A 346 -17.83 13.89 -12.18
CA GLY A 346 -18.09 14.47 -13.51
C GLY A 346 -18.50 13.43 -14.56
N GLN A 347 -17.99 12.20 -14.45
CA GLN A 347 -18.33 11.09 -15.36
C GLN A 347 -19.82 10.71 -15.29
N LEU A 348 -20.48 10.90 -14.14
CA LEU A 348 -21.90 10.55 -13.97
C LEU A 348 -22.80 11.42 -14.87
N TRP A 349 -22.39 12.65 -15.22
CA TRP A 349 -23.13 13.50 -16.15
C TRP A 349 -23.16 12.95 -17.58
N GLU A 350 -22.18 12.14 -17.95
CA GLU A 350 -22.11 11.53 -19.28
C GLU A 350 -22.69 10.11 -19.29
N THR A 351 -22.52 9.35 -18.20
CA THR A 351 -22.86 7.91 -18.19
C THR A 351 -24.20 7.58 -17.55
N GLU A 352 -24.62 8.33 -16.52
CA GLU A 352 -25.85 8.07 -15.74
C GLU A 352 -26.53 9.39 -15.31
N PRO A 353 -26.95 10.25 -16.26
CA PRO A 353 -27.46 11.61 -15.98
C PRO A 353 -28.76 11.65 -15.18
N ASP A 354 -29.49 10.54 -15.08
CA ASP A 354 -30.70 10.39 -14.27
C ASP A 354 -30.41 10.27 -12.76
N LYS A 355 -29.16 9.99 -12.39
CA LYS A 355 -28.74 9.85 -10.97
C LYS A 355 -28.36 11.18 -10.32
N ILE A 356 -28.38 12.27 -11.07
CA ILE A 356 -27.93 13.61 -10.66
C ILE A 356 -28.97 14.66 -11.10
N PRO A 357 -29.24 15.71 -10.30
CA PRO A 357 -30.15 16.78 -10.73
C PRO A 357 -29.57 17.53 -11.95
N SER A 358 -30.37 17.80 -12.98
CA SER A 358 -29.95 18.57 -14.16
C SER A 358 -29.64 20.04 -13.81
N CYS A 359 -28.87 20.74 -14.65
CA CYS A 359 -28.49 22.13 -14.39
C CYS A 359 -29.70 23.05 -14.16
N ILE A 360 -30.79 22.80 -14.88
CA ILE A 360 -32.02 23.59 -14.85
C ILE A 360 -32.92 23.28 -13.65
N ASP A 361 -32.76 22.13 -13.00
CA ASP A 361 -33.48 21.78 -11.77
C ASP A 361 -33.12 22.71 -10.61
N CYS A 362 -31.88 23.21 -10.62
CA CYS A 362 -31.37 24.17 -9.64
C CYS A 362 -31.30 25.61 -10.17
N HIS A 363 -31.05 25.82 -11.47
CA HIS A 363 -30.90 27.14 -12.09
C HIS A 363 -31.98 27.41 -13.14
N ARG A 364 -32.89 28.36 -12.87
CA ARG A 364 -33.86 28.81 -13.88
C ARG A 364 -33.15 29.55 -15.03
N PRO A 365 -33.15 29.04 -16.27
CA PRO A 365 -32.24 29.48 -17.34
C PRO A 365 -32.43 30.93 -17.78
N HIS A 366 -33.66 31.45 -17.78
CA HIS A 366 -33.91 32.86 -18.10
C HIS A 366 -33.81 33.80 -16.89
N LYS A 367 -33.64 33.31 -15.66
CA LYS A 367 -33.59 34.13 -14.41
C LYS A 367 -32.32 33.95 -13.59
N ILE A 368 -31.25 33.39 -14.16
CA ILE A 368 -30.01 33.04 -13.44
C ILE A 368 -29.45 34.28 -12.71
N ARG A 369 -29.48 34.27 -11.37
CA ARG A 369 -28.99 35.35 -10.49
C ARG A 369 -27.77 34.88 -9.70
N ARG A 370 -26.87 35.81 -9.35
CA ARG A 370 -25.65 35.57 -8.54
C ARG A 370 -25.91 35.26 -7.05
N THR A 371 -27.15 35.16 -6.62
CA THR A 371 -27.47 34.93 -5.20
C THR A 371 -27.32 33.45 -4.88
N PRO A 372 -26.62 33.05 -3.81
CA PRO A 372 -26.71 31.69 -3.30
C PRO A 372 -28.18 31.41 -3.02
N LEU A 373 -28.74 30.46 -3.75
CA LEU A 373 -30.06 29.93 -3.47
C LEU A 373 -29.98 29.33 -2.06
N ASP A 374 -30.73 29.87 -1.09
CA ASP A 374 -30.90 29.26 0.24
C ASP A 374 -31.84 28.05 0.12
N LEU A 375 -31.43 27.07 -0.72
CA LEU A 375 -32.09 25.77 -0.90
C LEU A 375 -31.93 24.90 0.35
N GLN A 376 -30.95 25.20 1.20
CA GLN A 376 -30.65 24.43 2.40
C GLN A 376 -31.79 24.44 3.41
N ARG A 377 -32.51 25.56 3.51
CA ARG A 377 -33.60 25.71 4.47
C ARG A 377 -34.94 25.16 3.97
N VAL A 378 -35.25 25.35 2.67
CA VAL A 378 -36.55 24.99 2.09
C VAL A 378 -36.72 23.48 1.93
N ALA A 379 -35.70 22.74 1.46
CA ALA A 379 -35.82 21.29 1.23
C ALA A 379 -35.81 20.44 2.53
N LYS A 380 -35.09 20.89 3.57
CA LYS A 380 -34.98 20.19 4.85
C LYS A 380 -36.27 20.30 5.66
N GLU A 381 -36.82 21.51 5.81
CA GLU A 381 -38.03 21.75 6.61
C GLU A 381 -39.24 20.96 6.06
N GLU A 382 -39.33 20.80 4.73
CA GLU A 382 -40.38 20.02 4.06
C GLU A 382 -40.28 18.51 4.27
N CYS A 383 -39.08 17.93 4.24
CA CYS A 383 -38.91 16.50 4.51
C CYS A 383 -39.11 16.20 6.01
N MET A 384 -38.60 17.07 6.88
CA MET A 384 -38.68 16.88 8.33
C MET A 384 -40.10 17.03 8.86
N SER A 385 -41.03 17.69 8.15
CA SER A 385 -42.44 17.77 8.58
C SER A 385 -43.09 16.40 8.79
N CYS A 386 -42.60 15.37 8.09
CA CYS A 386 -43.02 13.98 8.26
C CYS A 386 -41.93 13.16 8.98
N HIS A 387 -40.68 13.29 8.56
CA HIS A 387 -39.59 12.43 9.05
C HIS A 387 -39.13 12.74 10.48
N SER A 388 -39.57 13.84 11.10
CA SER A 388 -39.35 14.09 12.54
C SER A 388 -40.28 13.27 13.45
N ASP A 389 -41.27 12.57 12.91
CA ASP A 389 -42.19 11.75 13.69
C ASP A 389 -41.56 10.39 14.02
N ARG A 390 -41.44 10.09 15.32
CA ARG A 390 -40.83 8.85 15.84
C ARG A 390 -41.64 7.60 15.51
N ASP A 391 -42.95 7.77 15.28
CA ASP A 391 -43.85 6.66 14.99
C ASP A 391 -44.02 6.44 13.47
N LEU A 392 -43.32 7.23 12.64
CA LEU A 392 -43.37 7.06 11.18
C LEU A 392 -42.67 5.76 10.77
N VAL A 393 -43.47 4.85 10.20
CA VAL A 393 -43.01 3.53 9.73
C VAL A 393 -43.54 3.23 8.32
N VAL A 394 -42.83 2.37 7.61
CA VAL A 394 -43.25 1.79 6.34
C VAL A 394 -43.03 0.28 6.35
N GLU A 395 -43.87 -0.48 5.67
CA GLU A 395 -43.57 -1.89 5.40
C GLU A 395 -42.73 -2.01 4.12
N ARG A 396 -41.58 -2.68 4.24
CA ARG A 396 -40.73 -3.10 3.12
C ARG A 396 -40.36 -4.56 3.30
N ASP A 397 -40.58 -5.38 2.28
CA ASP A 397 -40.24 -6.81 2.26
C ASP A 397 -40.75 -7.60 3.48
N GLY A 398 -41.95 -7.25 3.98
CA GLY A 398 -42.58 -7.90 5.14
C GLY A 398 -41.99 -7.51 6.50
N GLN A 399 -41.18 -6.45 6.56
CA GLN A 399 -40.65 -5.88 7.79
C GLN A 399 -41.11 -4.43 7.98
N THR A 400 -41.47 -4.07 9.21
CA THR A 400 -41.77 -2.69 9.60
C THR A 400 -40.46 -1.93 9.79
N VAL A 401 -40.22 -0.92 8.96
CA VAL A 401 -39.01 -0.09 8.97
C VAL A 401 -39.38 1.33 9.41
N SER A 402 -38.68 1.86 10.40
CA SER A 402 -38.85 3.26 10.82
C SER A 402 -38.26 4.22 9.78
N LEU A 403 -38.99 5.30 9.50
CA LEU A 403 -38.55 6.40 8.65
C LEU A 403 -38.16 7.65 9.48
N PHE A 404 -38.12 7.53 10.81
CA PHE A 404 -37.75 8.63 11.69
C PHE A 404 -36.30 9.07 11.49
N VAL A 405 -36.10 10.38 11.42
CA VAL A 405 -34.80 11.04 11.40
C VAL A 405 -34.75 12.04 12.54
N ASP A 406 -33.74 11.90 13.40
CA ASP A 406 -33.48 12.86 14.48
C ASP A 406 -32.77 14.08 13.92
N ASP A 407 -33.46 15.22 13.92
CA ASP A 407 -32.97 16.48 13.33
C ASP A 407 -31.69 16.99 13.99
N GLU A 408 -31.61 16.86 15.31
CA GLU A 408 -30.45 17.33 16.09
C GLU A 408 -29.24 16.42 15.82
N ALA A 409 -29.45 15.10 15.83
CA ALA A 409 -28.40 14.15 15.51
C ALA A 409 -27.89 14.28 14.06
N HIS A 410 -28.79 14.52 13.10
CA HIS A 410 -28.42 14.78 11.72
C HIS A 410 -27.68 16.11 11.55
N GLY A 411 -28.16 17.18 12.18
CA GLY A 411 -27.52 18.51 12.15
C GLY A 411 -26.10 18.52 12.74
N MET A 412 -25.82 17.66 13.73
CA MET A 412 -24.47 17.47 14.30
C MET A 412 -23.61 16.43 13.57
N SER A 413 -24.16 15.78 12.54
CA SER A 413 -23.43 14.80 11.75
C SER A 413 -22.44 15.47 10.78
N ALA A 414 -21.52 14.69 10.23
CA ALA A 414 -20.64 15.13 9.15
C ALA A 414 -21.40 15.59 7.90
N HIS A 415 -22.65 15.14 7.74
CA HIS A 415 -23.56 15.53 6.65
C HIS A 415 -24.59 16.59 7.06
N GLY A 416 -24.46 17.24 8.23
CA GLY A 416 -25.46 18.20 8.72
C GLY A 416 -25.67 19.44 7.83
N GLY A 417 -24.74 19.73 6.93
CA GLY A 417 -24.85 20.77 5.90
C GLY A 417 -25.37 20.28 4.53
N VAL A 418 -25.68 18.98 4.39
CA VAL A 418 -26.18 18.34 3.18
C VAL A 418 -27.70 18.23 3.26
N THR A 419 -28.42 18.58 2.19
CA THR A 419 -29.88 18.47 2.16
C THR A 419 -30.34 17.02 1.91
N CYS A 420 -31.54 16.68 2.37
CA CYS A 420 -32.07 15.31 2.20
C CYS A 420 -32.12 14.89 0.71
N ALA A 421 -32.46 15.83 -0.18
CA ALA A 421 -32.52 15.60 -1.63
C ALA A 421 -31.16 15.33 -2.28
N GLN A 422 -30.06 15.80 -1.69
CA GLN A 422 -28.71 15.53 -2.20
C GLN A 422 -28.27 14.07 -1.97
N CYS A 423 -28.77 13.41 -0.93
CA CYS A 423 -28.55 11.99 -0.70
C CYS A 423 -29.66 11.13 -1.33
N HIS A 424 -30.90 11.61 -1.31
CA HIS A 424 -32.05 10.96 -1.94
C HIS A 424 -32.28 11.51 -3.35
N SER A 425 -31.38 11.22 -4.29
CA SER A 425 -31.41 11.78 -5.66
C SER A 425 -32.70 11.50 -6.45
N GLN A 426 -33.48 10.49 -6.06
CA GLN A 426 -34.74 10.14 -6.71
C GLN A 426 -35.95 10.97 -6.21
N VAL A 427 -35.76 12.04 -5.44
CA VAL A 427 -36.87 12.94 -5.07
C VAL A 427 -37.26 13.80 -6.27
N SER A 428 -38.56 13.98 -6.52
CA SER A 428 -39.06 14.80 -7.63
C SER A 428 -40.07 15.82 -7.16
N THR A 429 -39.79 17.11 -7.39
CA THR A 429 -40.70 18.23 -7.09
C THR A 429 -41.94 18.26 -7.99
N ALA A 430 -41.96 17.46 -9.07
CA ALA A 430 -43.13 17.29 -9.94
C ALA A 430 -44.23 16.42 -9.31
N LEU A 431 -43.91 15.67 -8.23
CA LEU A 431 -44.85 14.79 -7.54
C LEU A 431 -45.43 15.47 -6.29
N SER A 432 -46.73 15.26 -6.03
CA SER A 432 -47.39 15.77 -4.81
C SER A 432 -46.76 15.26 -3.51
N ARG A 433 -46.12 14.08 -3.57
CA ARG A 433 -45.22 13.57 -2.52
C ARG A 433 -43.85 13.38 -3.15
N PRO A 434 -42.90 14.31 -2.95
CA PRO A 434 -41.62 14.27 -3.65
C PRO A 434 -40.81 12.99 -3.44
N CYS A 435 -40.91 12.38 -2.26
CA CYS A 435 -40.22 11.13 -1.93
C CYS A 435 -40.90 9.85 -2.46
N ALA A 436 -42.03 9.94 -3.18
CA ALA A 436 -42.70 8.78 -3.76
C ALA A 436 -41.92 8.14 -4.93
N ALA A 437 -41.02 8.90 -5.57
CA ALA A 437 -40.14 8.41 -6.63
C ALA A 437 -38.92 7.62 -6.10
N ILE A 438 -38.67 7.62 -4.78
CA ILE A 438 -37.55 6.87 -4.19
C ILE A 438 -37.85 5.37 -4.23
N THR A 439 -37.08 4.64 -5.03
CA THR A 439 -37.18 3.19 -5.23
C THR A 439 -35.92 2.45 -4.79
N THR A 440 -34.80 3.16 -4.65
CA THR A 440 -33.50 2.57 -4.32
C THR A 440 -32.92 3.16 -3.02
N PRO A 441 -32.05 2.41 -2.31
CA PRO A 441 -31.29 2.95 -1.17
C PRO A 441 -30.35 4.08 -1.59
N VAL A 442 -29.97 4.93 -0.64
CA VAL A 442 -28.95 5.97 -0.85
C VAL A 442 -27.63 5.31 -1.23
N ASP A 443 -27.04 5.75 -2.34
CA ASP A 443 -25.73 5.32 -2.79
C ASP A 443 -24.66 6.34 -2.38
N CYS A 444 -23.88 6.01 -1.35
CA CYS A 444 -22.81 6.86 -0.86
C CYS A 444 -21.69 7.06 -1.90
N SER A 445 -21.55 6.18 -2.89
CA SER A 445 -20.49 6.25 -3.91
C SER A 445 -20.62 7.44 -4.85
N VAL A 446 -21.82 8.02 -4.97
CA VAL A 446 -22.07 9.24 -5.75
C VAL A 446 -21.17 10.39 -5.26
N CYS A 447 -20.97 10.48 -3.93
CA CYS A 447 -20.18 11.53 -3.28
C CYS A 447 -18.83 11.03 -2.75
N HIS A 448 -18.73 9.73 -2.42
CA HIS A 448 -17.54 9.10 -1.86
C HIS A 448 -16.96 8.06 -2.82
N ALA A 449 -16.82 8.42 -4.10
CA ALA A 449 -16.41 7.51 -5.17
C ALA A 449 -15.10 6.77 -4.85
N ASP A 450 -14.05 7.49 -4.46
CA ASP A 450 -12.75 6.88 -4.16
C ASP A 450 -12.83 5.89 -2.98
N VAL A 451 -13.54 6.27 -1.92
CA VAL A 451 -13.74 5.41 -0.74
C VAL A 451 -14.59 4.17 -1.09
N ALA A 452 -15.60 4.33 -1.93
CA ALA A 452 -16.43 3.23 -2.39
C ALA A 452 -15.65 2.26 -3.29
N LEU A 453 -14.72 2.77 -4.11
CA LEU A 453 -13.79 1.96 -4.89
C LEU A 453 -12.83 1.17 -3.99
N GLU A 454 -12.19 1.85 -3.03
CA GLU A 454 -11.34 1.19 -2.03
C GLU A 454 -12.09 0.08 -1.29
N TYR A 455 -13.29 0.39 -0.79
CA TYR A 455 -14.13 -0.58 -0.06
C TYR A 455 -14.49 -1.77 -0.94
N ARG A 456 -14.87 -1.54 -2.20
CA ARG A 456 -15.23 -2.63 -3.13
C ARG A 456 -14.06 -3.59 -3.36
N ASP A 457 -12.83 -3.08 -3.35
CA ASP A 457 -11.62 -3.87 -3.52
C ASP A 457 -11.16 -4.56 -2.22
N SER A 458 -11.73 -4.16 -1.06
CA SER A 458 -11.42 -4.74 0.24
C SER A 458 -12.02 -6.15 0.45
N THR A 459 -11.57 -6.84 1.49
CA THR A 459 -12.15 -8.14 1.87
C THR A 459 -13.62 -8.01 2.27
N HIS A 460 -13.99 -6.94 2.98
CA HIS A 460 -15.39 -6.71 3.34
C HIS A 460 -16.26 -6.41 2.12
N GLY A 461 -15.82 -5.54 1.21
CA GLY A 461 -16.59 -5.21 0.02
C GLY A 461 -16.73 -6.37 -0.96
N THR A 462 -15.69 -7.18 -1.15
CA THR A 462 -15.77 -8.39 -1.99
C THR A 462 -16.74 -9.42 -1.43
N LEU A 463 -16.76 -9.64 -0.11
CA LEU A 463 -17.75 -10.52 0.54
C LEU A 463 -19.17 -9.96 0.47
N ALA A 464 -19.34 -8.65 0.68
CA ALA A 464 -20.64 -7.99 0.56
C ALA A 464 -21.18 -8.07 -0.87
N ALA A 465 -20.33 -7.86 -1.88
CA ALA A 465 -20.68 -8.01 -3.29
C ALA A 465 -21.04 -9.46 -3.66
N ALA A 466 -20.46 -10.44 -2.99
CA ALA A 466 -20.82 -11.85 -3.12
C ALA A 466 -22.15 -12.22 -2.41
N GLY A 467 -22.78 -11.28 -1.72
CA GLY A 467 -24.06 -11.47 -1.03
C GLY A 467 -23.94 -12.18 0.33
N ASP A 468 -22.76 -12.12 0.97
CA ASP A 468 -22.57 -12.68 2.31
C ASP A 468 -23.32 -11.83 3.35
N PRO A 469 -24.30 -12.40 4.09
CA PRO A 469 -25.12 -11.64 5.03
C PRO A 469 -24.35 -11.15 6.26
N ASP A 470 -23.17 -11.71 6.55
CA ASP A 470 -22.35 -11.30 7.68
C ASP A 470 -21.23 -10.33 7.28
N ALA A 471 -21.11 -9.98 5.99
CA ALA A 471 -20.15 -8.99 5.53
C ALA A 471 -20.58 -7.58 5.96
N PRO A 472 -19.70 -6.80 6.62
CA PRO A 472 -20.04 -5.44 7.02
C PRO A 472 -20.13 -4.54 5.79
N THR A 473 -21.11 -3.64 5.78
CA THR A 473 -21.29 -2.59 4.76
C THR A 473 -20.92 -1.22 5.33
N CYS A 474 -21.00 -0.16 4.51
CA CYS A 474 -20.81 1.22 4.98
C CYS A 474 -21.64 1.51 6.24
N LEU A 475 -22.91 1.07 6.28
CA LEU A 475 -23.84 1.30 7.39
C LEU A 475 -23.61 0.39 8.61
N SER A 476 -22.73 -0.61 8.49
CA SER A 476 -22.29 -1.42 9.63
C SER A 476 -21.28 -0.66 10.50
N CYS A 477 -20.54 0.28 9.89
CA CYS A 477 -19.53 1.10 10.56
C CYS A 477 -19.96 2.56 10.75
N HIS A 478 -20.76 3.08 9.83
CA HIS A 478 -21.27 4.46 9.81
C HIS A 478 -22.77 4.52 10.10
N ALA A 479 -23.22 5.64 10.67
CA ALA A 479 -24.64 5.83 11.00
C ALA A 479 -25.40 6.45 9.81
N PRO A 480 -26.55 5.92 9.36
CA PRO A 480 -27.20 6.34 8.12
C PRO A 480 -27.43 7.85 7.97
N CYS A 481 -28.12 8.47 8.93
CA CYS A 481 -28.41 9.92 8.93
C CYS A 481 -27.63 10.71 10.00
N ALA A 482 -26.78 10.04 10.79
CA ALA A 482 -26.10 10.62 11.95
C ALA A 482 -24.60 10.28 11.97
N THR A 483 -23.98 10.04 10.81
CA THR A 483 -22.54 9.72 10.72
C THR A 483 -21.72 10.87 11.27
N GLN A 484 -20.86 10.59 12.25
CA GLN A 484 -19.96 11.58 12.84
C GLN A 484 -18.54 11.43 12.28
N GLY A 485 -17.79 12.53 12.23
CA GLY A 485 -16.37 12.50 11.86
C GLY A 485 -15.53 11.70 12.87
N HIS A 486 -14.42 11.12 12.41
CA HIS A 486 -13.53 10.29 13.24
C HIS A 486 -12.81 11.08 14.35
N GLU A 487 -12.90 12.41 14.37
CA GLU A 487 -12.34 13.27 15.42
C GLU A 487 -13.31 13.46 16.59
N VAL A 488 -14.59 13.13 16.41
CA VAL A 488 -15.62 13.30 17.43
C VAL A 488 -15.59 12.10 18.37
N SER A 489 -15.44 12.31 19.67
CA SER A 489 -15.26 11.22 20.65
C SER A 489 -16.44 10.23 20.75
N THR A 490 -17.64 10.65 20.34
CA THR A 490 -18.84 9.80 20.27
C THR A 490 -18.93 8.99 18.99
N SER A 491 -18.08 9.26 18.00
CA SER A 491 -18.09 8.54 16.73
C SER A 491 -17.62 7.10 16.91
N PRO A 492 -18.27 6.09 16.30
CA PRO A 492 -17.78 4.72 16.29
C PRO A 492 -16.36 4.57 15.73
N THR A 493 -15.95 5.48 14.82
CA THR A 493 -14.63 5.47 14.17
C THR A 493 -13.60 6.35 14.88
N PHE A 494 -13.96 6.97 16.00
CA PHE A 494 -12.99 7.65 16.85
C PHE A 494 -11.95 6.66 17.38
N ALA A 495 -10.67 7.04 17.40
CA ALA A 495 -9.56 6.12 17.66
C ALA A 495 -9.78 5.18 18.87
N ARG A 496 -10.30 5.72 19.98
CA ARG A 496 -10.60 4.94 21.21
C ARG A 496 -11.69 3.88 21.02
N ASN A 497 -12.64 4.13 20.12
CA ASN A 497 -13.82 3.30 19.88
C ASN A 497 -13.58 2.25 18.78
N VAL A 498 -12.53 2.41 17.95
CA VAL A 498 -12.19 1.48 16.85
C VAL A 498 -12.04 0.02 17.32
N PRO A 499 -11.35 -0.31 18.42
CA PRO A 499 -11.24 -1.71 18.87
C PRO A 499 -12.60 -2.35 19.20
N GLU A 500 -13.51 -1.57 19.78
CA GLU A 500 -14.88 -2.02 20.06
C GLU A 500 -15.68 -2.19 18.76
N LEU A 501 -15.54 -1.25 17.82
CA LEU A 501 -16.19 -1.31 16.51
C LEU A 501 -15.80 -2.57 15.74
N CYS A 502 -14.50 -2.81 15.54
CA CYS A 502 -13.99 -3.99 14.86
C CYS A 502 -14.31 -5.27 15.65
N GLY A 503 -14.26 -5.20 16.99
CA GLY A 503 -14.54 -6.32 17.88
C GLY A 503 -15.97 -6.85 17.83
N LYS A 504 -16.94 -6.09 17.29
CA LYS A 504 -18.30 -6.61 17.06
C LYS A 504 -18.30 -7.87 16.19
N CYS A 505 -17.36 -7.98 15.26
CA CYS A 505 -17.21 -9.12 14.35
C CYS A 505 -15.93 -9.94 14.61
N HIS A 506 -14.84 -9.30 15.03
CA HIS A 506 -13.51 -9.94 15.15
C HIS A 506 -13.13 -10.42 16.56
N ALA A 507 -13.88 -10.08 17.61
CA ALA A 507 -13.60 -10.60 18.96
C ALA A 507 -13.91 -12.11 19.06
N ALA A 508 -13.39 -12.78 20.09
CA ALA A 508 -13.64 -14.21 20.28
C ALA A 508 -15.14 -14.57 20.27
N GLY A 509 -15.47 -15.64 19.55
CA GLY A 509 -16.86 -16.13 19.43
C GLY A 509 -17.78 -15.27 18.56
N LYS A 510 -17.26 -14.24 17.88
CA LYS A 510 -17.99 -13.44 16.89
C LYS A 510 -17.83 -14.02 15.48
N VAL A 511 -18.66 -13.52 14.56
CA VAL A 511 -18.87 -14.14 13.25
C VAL A 511 -17.59 -14.25 12.43
N ALA A 512 -16.72 -13.22 12.43
CA ALA A 512 -15.46 -13.29 11.70
C ALA A 512 -14.45 -14.23 12.39
N ALA A 513 -14.35 -14.20 13.72
CA ALA A 513 -13.45 -15.09 14.47
C ALA A 513 -13.81 -16.58 14.29
N LEU A 514 -15.10 -16.91 14.19
CA LEU A 514 -15.57 -18.29 13.96
C LEU A 514 -15.26 -18.80 12.55
N ARG A 515 -15.06 -17.91 11.57
CA ARG A 515 -14.74 -18.26 10.17
C ARG A 515 -13.25 -18.56 9.96
N THR A 516 -12.38 -18.19 10.90
CA THR A 516 -10.92 -18.42 10.86
C THR A 516 -10.45 -19.28 12.05
N PRO A 517 -10.72 -20.60 12.05
CA PRO A 517 -10.42 -21.48 13.18
C PRO A 517 -8.92 -21.66 13.48
N ASP A 518 -8.06 -21.39 12.49
CA ASP A 518 -6.59 -21.45 12.64
C ASP A 518 -5.96 -20.09 13.03
N GLY A 519 -6.77 -19.04 13.25
CA GLY A 519 -6.32 -17.70 13.66
C GLY A 519 -6.15 -17.54 15.18
N PRO A 520 -5.61 -16.39 15.65
CA PRO A 520 -5.55 -16.07 17.08
C PRO A 520 -6.95 -16.16 17.70
N GLN A 521 -7.10 -16.89 18.81
CA GLN A 521 -8.41 -17.15 19.41
C GLN A 521 -9.17 -15.87 19.83
N ASP A 522 -8.44 -14.79 20.15
CA ASP A 522 -8.98 -13.43 20.31
C ASP A 522 -7.95 -12.36 19.90
N VAL A 523 -8.04 -11.87 18.65
CA VAL A 523 -7.13 -10.81 18.16
C VAL A 523 -7.37 -9.46 18.85
N VAL A 524 -8.60 -9.20 19.30
CA VAL A 524 -8.98 -7.94 19.96
C VAL A 524 -8.37 -7.91 21.36
N GLU A 525 -8.49 -9.01 22.10
CA GLU A 525 -7.88 -9.15 23.43
C GLU A 525 -6.35 -9.04 23.35
N SER A 526 -5.69 -9.73 22.40
CA SER A 526 -4.25 -9.58 22.18
C SER A 526 -3.86 -8.12 21.93
N TYR A 527 -4.55 -7.44 21.01
CA TYR A 527 -4.31 -6.01 20.75
C TYR A 527 -4.49 -5.14 21.99
N LEU A 528 -5.54 -5.36 22.78
CA LEU A 528 -5.80 -4.60 24.02
C LEU A 528 -4.67 -4.77 25.05
N HIS A 529 -4.03 -5.95 25.08
CA HIS A 529 -2.87 -6.21 25.94
C HIS A 529 -1.54 -5.67 25.40
N SER A 530 -1.47 -5.35 24.11
CA SER A 530 -0.32 -4.71 23.47
C SER A 530 -0.08 -3.29 24.02
N ILE A 531 1.11 -2.74 23.78
CA ILE A 531 1.42 -1.36 24.20
C ILE A 531 0.56 -0.33 23.46
N HIS A 532 0.14 -0.60 22.23
CA HIS A 532 -0.78 0.28 21.51
C HIS A 532 -2.18 0.26 22.15
N GLY A 533 -2.70 -0.93 22.46
CA GLY A 533 -3.98 -1.08 23.15
C GLY A 533 -4.00 -0.45 24.54
N LYS A 534 -2.96 -0.71 25.36
CA LYS A 534 -2.80 -0.06 26.67
C LYS A 534 -2.61 1.44 26.57
N GLY A 535 -1.82 1.90 25.60
CA GLY A 535 -1.66 3.32 25.30
C GLY A 535 -3.00 4.00 25.00
N LEU A 536 -3.82 3.35 24.17
CA LEU A 536 -5.12 3.85 23.75
C LEU A 536 -6.17 3.81 24.87
N ILE A 537 -6.32 2.68 25.55
CA ILE A 537 -7.43 2.40 26.48
C ILE A 537 -7.09 2.76 27.93
N GLU A 538 -5.92 2.37 28.42
CA GLU A 538 -5.53 2.60 29.82
C GLU A 538 -4.94 4.01 30.01
N ALA A 539 -4.08 4.45 29.08
CA ALA A 539 -3.42 5.75 29.15
C ALA A 539 -4.17 6.88 28.40
N GLY A 540 -5.20 6.56 27.63
CA GLY A 540 -6.04 7.54 26.92
C GLY A 540 -5.34 8.27 25.76
N LEU A 541 -4.25 7.71 25.23
CA LEU A 541 -3.46 8.31 24.15
C LEU A 541 -4.08 8.00 22.79
N ILE A 542 -4.93 8.92 22.28
CA ILE A 542 -5.63 8.79 21.00
C ILE A 542 -4.73 8.76 19.75
N VAL A 543 -3.43 9.04 19.92
CA VAL A 543 -2.39 8.90 18.88
C VAL A 543 -1.83 7.47 18.80
N SER A 544 -2.25 6.57 19.70
CA SER A 544 -1.82 5.17 19.67
C SER A 544 -2.43 4.46 18.46
N ALA A 545 -1.64 3.64 17.77
CA ALA A 545 -2.09 2.95 16.57
C ALA A 545 -3.27 2.00 16.87
N THR A 546 -4.32 2.08 16.06
CA THR A 546 -5.53 1.25 16.11
C THR A 546 -5.54 0.21 14.98
N CYS A 547 -6.53 -0.69 14.99
CA CYS A 547 -6.74 -1.66 13.90
C CYS A 547 -6.74 -0.99 12.51
N ALA A 548 -7.42 0.16 12.38
CA ALA A 548 -7.52 0.90 11.14
C ALA A 548 -6.21 1.54 10.68
N ASN A 549 -5.28 1.84 11.59
CA ASN A 549 -3.97 2.39 11.21
C ASN A 549 -3.06 1.32 10.59
N CYS A 550 -3.25 0.06 10.97
CA CYS A 550 -2.47 -1.06 10.44
C CYS A 550 -3.15 -1.71 9.24
N HIS A 551 -4.45 -1.97 9.30
CA HIS A 551 -5.21 -2.70 8.27
C HIS A 551 -5.90 -1.82 7.23
N THR A 552 -5.87 -0.49 7.41
CA THR A 552 -6.70 0.49 6.69
C THR A 552 -8.20 0.30 6.97
N PRO A 553 -9.01 1.39 6.98
CA PRO A 553 -10.44 1.31 7.33
C PRO A 553 -11.36 0.89 6.18
N HIS A 554 -10.94 1.11 4.92
CA HIS A 554 -11.77 0.86 3.72
C HIS A 554 -11.04 0.03 2.65
N HIS A 555 -9.81 -0.43 2.88
CA HIS A 555 -9.06 -1.24 1.91
C HIS A 555 -8.35 -2.40 2.62
N GLU A 556 -9.02 -2.97 3.61
CA GLU A 556 -8.53 -4.07 4.43
C GLU A 556 -8.41 -5.36 3.60
N LEU A 557 -7.15 -5.74 3.35
CA LEU A 557 -6.78 -6.92 2.60
C LEU A 557 -6.03 -7.92 3.47
N PRO A 558 -6.12 -9.23 3.17
CA PRO A 558 -5.40 -10.25 3.93
C PRO A 558 -3.87 -10.09 3.76
N ALA A 559 -3.09 -10.54 4.73
CA ALA A 559 -1.65 -10.26 4.81
C ALA A 559 -0.80 -10.90 3.69
N ASP A 560 -1.34 -11.89 2.98
CA ASP A 560 -0.72 -12.52 1.80
C ASP A 560 -0.95 -11.72 0.51
N SER A 561 -1.91 -10.80 0.50
CA SER A 561 -2.16 -9.91 -0.63
C SER A 561 -1.09 -8.82 -0.72
N THR A 562 -0.43 -8.71 -1.86
CA THR A 562 0.63 -7.70 -2.08
C THR A 562 0.17 -6.24 -1.94
N GLY A 563 -1.13 -5.99 -2.10
CA GLY A 563 -1.75 -4.67 -1.89
C GLY A 563 -2.08 -4.36 -0.42
N SER A 564 -1.98 -5.34 0.48
CA SER A 564 -2.29 -5.16 1.90
C SER A 564 -1.23 -4.30 2.58
N SER A 565 -1.67 -3.37 3.42
CA SER A 565 -0.78 -2.57 4.29
C SER A 565 0.01 -3.43 5.28
N VAL A 566 -0.53 -4.58 5.67
CA VAL A 566 0.17 -5.52 6.58
C VAL A 566 0.97 -6.60 5.84
N HIS A 567 1.04 -6.54 4.51
CA HIS A 567 1.88 -7.46 3.74
C HIS A 567 3.36 -7.29 4.12
N PRO A 568 4.18 -8.36 4.20
CA PRO A 568 5.59 -8.29 4.61
C PRO A 568 6.43 -7.21 3.90
N ARG A 569 6.16 -6.95 2.62
CA ARG A 569 6.84 -5.91 1.82
C ARG A 569 6.43 -4.48 2.20
N ASN A 570 5.22 -4.30 2.70
CA ASN A 570 4.64 -2.99 3.02
C ASN A 570 4.73 -2.67 4.52
N LEU A 571 4.89 -3.68 5.37
CA LEU A 571 4.82 -3.57 6.82
C LEU A 571 5.75 -2.50 7.41
N ALA A 572 6.97 -2.36 6.90
CA ALA A 572 7.89 -1.32 7.36
C ALA A 572 7.38 0.10 7.09
N ALA A 573 6.72 0.32 5.94
CA ALA A 573 6.09 1.60 5.62
C ALA A 573 4.87 1.84 6.52
N THR A 574 4.06 0.80 6.76
CA THR A 574 2.89 0.86 7.65
C THR A 574 3.29 1.24 9.08
N CYS A 575 4.29 0.57 9.66
CA CYS A 575 4.84 0.96 10.95
C CYS A 575 5.48 2.36 10.89
N GLY A 576 6.11 2.70 9.76
CA GLY A 576 6.78 3.98 9.49
C GLY A 576 5.86 5.20 9.48
N THR A 577 4.54 5.01 9.28
CA THR A 577 3.53 6.07 9.42
C THR A 577 3.62 6.76 10.78
N CYS A 578 3.90 6.00 11.84
CA CYS A 578 4.10 6.52 13.20
C CYS A 578 5.57 6.44 13.64
N HIS A 579 6.34 5.45 13.19
CA HIS A 579 7.72 5.18 13.60
C HIS A 579 8.75 5.55 12.54
N LYS A 580 8.60 6.71 11.90
CA LYS A 580 9.38 7.11 10.72
C LYS A 580 10.90 7.00 10.89
N GLY A 581 11.44 7.49 12.00
CA GLY A 581 12.88 7.43 12.27
C GLY A 581 13.41 6.00 12.44
N ILE A 582 12.58 5.07 12.94
CA ILE A 582 12.93 3.65 13.06
C ILE A 582 12.89 2.99 11.69
N GLU A 583 11.87 3.28 10.87
CA GLU A 583 11.79 2.80 9.48
C GLU A 583 13.05 3.21 8.69
N GLU A 584 13.44 4.48 8.76
CA GLU A 584 14.63 5.01 8.08
C GLU A 584 15.91 4.32 8.57
N THR A 585 16.02 4.09 9.87
CA THR A 585 17.15 3.36 10.46
C THR A 585 17.17 1.90 9.97
N PHE A 586 16.02 1.22 9.98
CA PHE A 586 15.91 -0.17 9.54
C PHE A 586 16.29 -0.37 8.08
N LYS A 587 15.94 0.59 7.20
CA LYS A 587 16.36 0.56 5.78
C LYS A 587 17.87 0.54 5.57
N THR A 588 18.66 1.03 6.54
CA THR A 588 20.13 0.95 6.48
C THR A 588 20.67 -0.45 6.83
N SER A 589 19.86 -1.28 7.49
CA SER A 589 20.26 -2.60 7.96
C SER A 589 20.45 -3.59 6.82
N ILE A 590 21.30 -4.60 7.05
CA ILE A 590 21.41 -5.78 6.18
C ILE A 590 20.11 -6.62 6.17
N HIS A 591 19.25 -6.47 7.18
CA HIS A 591 17.97 -7.17 7.25
C HIS A 591 16.84 -6.49 6.46
N TRP A 592 17.08 -5.34 5.84
CA TRP A 592 16.06 -4.67 5.02
C TRP A 592 15.87 -5.40 3.67
N PRO A 593 14.65 -5.91 3.36
CA PRO A 593 14.39 -6.63 2.11
C PRO A 593 14.65 -5.81 0.84
N GLY A 594 14.50 -4.48 0.90
CA GLY A 594 14.72 -3.59 -0.24
C GLY A 594 16.19 -3.38 -0.64
N ASN A 595 17.15 -3.98 0.08
CA ASN A 595 18.58 -3.92 -0.30
C ASN A 595 19.00 -4.97 -1.35
N GLY A 596 18.06 -5.71 -1.95
CA GLY A 596 18.25 -6.38 -3.25
C GLY A 596 19.04 -7.70 -3.22
N THR A 597 19.09 -8.41 -2.10
CA THR A 597 19.70 -9.76 -2.05
C THR A 597 18.77 -10.83 -2.64
N ALA A 598 19.34 -11.88 -3.24
CA ALA A 598 18.59 -13.01 -3.83
C ALA A 598 17.66 -13.75 -2.83
N ASP A 599 17.86 -13.57 -1.52
CA ASP A 599 17.05 -14.14 -0.43
C ASP A 599 16.14 -13.10 0.26
N ALA A 600 15.70 -12.03 -0.44
CA ALA A 600 14.84 -11.00 0.17
C ALA A 600 13.55 -11.54 0.80
N GLU A 601 13.04 -12.69 0.34
CA GLU A 601 11.87 -13.37 0.93
C GLU A 601 12.16 -14.06 2.27
N ARG A 602 13.42 -14.29 2.64
CA ARG A 602 13.83 -14.89 3.93
C ARG A 602 14.24 -13.86 4.99
N LEU A 603 14.27 -12.57 4.64
CA LEU A 603 14.67 -11.52 5.56
C LEU A 603 13.52 -11.19 6.53
N PRO A 604 13.84 -10.87 7.80
CA PRO A 604 12.81 -10.57 8.79
C PRO A 604 12.14 -9.22 8.48
N THR A 605 10.85 -9.14 8.77
CA THR A 605 10.11 -7.86 8.81
C THR A 605 10.07 -7.33 10.24
N CYS A 606 9.41 -6.17 10.44
CA CYS A 606 9.15 -5.65 11.78
C CYS A 606 8.43 -6.70 12.65
N GLU A 607 7.49 -7.46 12.07
CA GLU A 607 6.76 -8.52 12.78
C GLU A 607 7.65 -9.72 13.16
N GLY A 608 8.63 -10.04 12.31
CA GLY A 608 9.59 -11.11 12.58
C GLY A 608 10.48 -10.85 13.81
N CYS A 609 10.56 -9.60 14.28
CA CYS A 609 11.29 -9.24 15.50
C CYS A 609 10.36 -8.77 16.64
N HIS A 610 9.18 -8.23 16.32
CA HIS A 610 8.18 -7.74 17.27
C HIS A 610 6.81 -8.31 16.93
N SER A 611 6.10 -8.94 17.88
CA SER A 611 4.70 -9.33 17.63
C SER A 611 3.85 -8.11 17.28
N SER A 612 3.05 -8.17 16.21
CA SER A 612 2.20 -7.05 15.76
C SER A 612 1.01 -6.81 16.70
N HIS A 613 0.33 -7.87 17.14
CA HIS A 613 -0.84 -7.79 18.02
C HIS A 613 -0.50 -7.93 19.51
N GLU A 614 0.73 -8.32 19.87
CA GLU A 614 1.18 -8.43 21.27
C GLU A 614 2.45 -7.59 21.51
N ILE A 615 2.59 -6.48 20.78
CA ILE A 615 3.78 -5.63 20.87
C ILE A 615 3.96 -5.13 22.30
N SER A 616 5.15 -5.32 22.86
CA SER A 616 5.47 -4.97 24.25
C SER A 616 6.49 -3.84 24.31
N ARG A 617 6.52 -3.13 25.44
CA ARG A 617 7.52 -2.07 25.67
C ARG A 617 8.93 -2.66 25.77
N HIS A 618 9.90 -1.93 25.25
CA HIS A 618 11.31 -2.32 25.26
C HIS A 618 11.93 -2.36 26.67
N ASP A 619 11.35 -1.64 27.64
CA ASP A 619 11.76 -1.59 29.04
C ASP A 619 11.06 -2.64 29.92
N ALA A 620 10.17 -3.45 29.35
CA ALA A 620 9.52 -4.53 30.09
C ALA A 620 10.53 -5.63 30.45
N VAL A 621 10.42 -6.16 31.67
CA VAL A 621 11.24 -7.27 32.15
C VAL A 621 11.15 -8.45 31.18
N GLY A 622 12.31 -9.00 30.80
CA GLY A 622 12.40 -10.12 29.86
C GLY A 622 12.23 -9.76 28.38
N PHE A 623 11.89 -8.51 28.02
CA PHE A 623 11.83 -8.07 26.60
C PHE A 623 13.14 -8.34 25.88
N ARG A 624 14.24 -7.95 26.52
CA ARG A 624 15.60 -8.11 26.01
C ARG A 624 15.97 -9.57 25.76
N THR A 625 15.47 -10.49 26.59
CA THR A 625 15.69 -11.93 26.45
C THR A 625 14.88 -12.48 25.29
N ARG A 626 13.60 -12.12 25.16
CA ARG A 626 12.76 -12.50 24.00
C ARG A 626 13.38 -12.04 22.68
N MET A 627 13.93 -10.83 22.63
CA MET A 627 14.59 -10.32 21.42
C MET A 627 15.78 -11.19 20.99
N MET A 628 16.51 -11.78 21.94
CA MET A 628 17.60 -12.71 21.61
C MET A 628 17.09 -14.01 20.98
N GLU A 629 15.95 -14.51 21.45
CA GLU A 629 15.29 -15.69 20.87
C GLU A 629 14.85 -15.41 19.43
N GLN A 630 14.34 -14.20 19.15
CA GLN A 630 13.96 -13.81 17.78
C GLN A 630 15.15 -13.85 16.81
N CYS A 631 16.32 -13.35 17.23
CA CYS A 631 17.53 -13.50 16.41
C CYS A 631 17.88 -14.98 16.19
N GLY A 632 17.73 -15.83 17.21
CA GLY A 632 18.05 -17.25 17.16
C GLY A 632 17.14 -18.09 16.25
N ASN A 633 15.91 -17.64 15.98
CA ASN A 633 14.99 -18.31 15.06
C ASN A 633 15.52 -18.35 13.62
N CYS A 634 16.34 -17.37 13.23
CA CYS A 634 17.01 -17.33 11.92
C CYS A 634 18.51 -17.63 12.02
N HIS A 635 19.18 -17.26 13.12
CA HIS A 635 20.61 -17.45 13.36
C HIS A 635 20.88 -18.56 14.38
N GLU A 636 20.36 -19.76 14.13
CA GLU A 636 20.39 -20.87 15.10
C GLU A 636 21.83 -21.25 15.51
N SER A 637 22.77 -21.26 14.54
CA SER A 637 24.15 -21.67 14.78
C SER A 637 24.93 -20.66 15.62
N GLU A 638 24.77 -19.37 15.33
CA GLU A 638 25.39 -18.24 15.99
C GLU A 638 24.80 -18.07 17.39
N ALA A 639 23.48 -18.23 17.54
CA ALA A 639 22.81 -18.24 18.83
C ALA A 639 23.29 -19.41 19.69
N GLY A 640 23.39 -20.62 19.12
CA GLY A 640 23.91 -21.80 19.81
C GLY A 640 25.32 -21.58 20.36
N SER A 641 26.25 -21.10 19.53
CA SER A 641 27.62 -20.79 19.97
C SER A 641 27.70 -19.62 20.95
N TYR A 642 26.86 -18.60 20.79
CA TYR A 642 26.75 -17.48 21.74
C TYR A 642 26.36 -17.98 23.14
N PHE A 643 25.40 -18.90 23.24
CA PHE A 643 24.96 -19.45 24.52
C PHE A 643 26.02 -20.30 25.24
N GLU A 644 27.07 -20.71 24.53
CA GLU A 644 28.24 -21.35 25.14
C GLU A 644 29.23 -20.37 25.76
N THR A 645 29.16 -19.09 25.39
CA THR A 645 29.99 -18.04 25.97
C THR A 645 29.52 -17.64 27.36
N VAL A 646 30.37 -16.88 28.07
CA VAL A 646 30.01 -16.35 29.40
C VAL A 646 28.81 -15.41 29.29
N HIS A 647 28.73 -14.54 28.28
CA HIS A 647 27.58 -13.64 28.10
C HIS A 647 26.27 -14.42 27.95
N GLY A 648 26.27 -15.47 27.12
CA GLY A 648 25.11 -16.31 26.92
C GLY A 648 24.71 -17.13 28.14
N LYS A 649 25.67 -17.75 28.83
CA LYS A 649 25.41 -18.52 30.06
C LYS A 649 24.85 -17.66 31.18
N VAL A 650 25.35 -16.44 31.32
CA VAL A 650 24.88 -15.47 32.31
C VAL A 650 23.50 -14.91 31.95
N SER A 651 23.24 -14.67 30.66
CA SER A 651 21.92 -14.26 30.17
C SER A 651 20.84 -15.31 30.48
N ARG A 652 21.15 -16.62 30.34
CA ARG A 652 20.24 -17.73 30.72
C ARG A 652 19.91 -17.78 32.21
N LEU A 653 20.81 -17.28 33.06
CA LEU A 653 20.58 -17.17 34.50
C LEU A 653 19.80 -15.90 34.89
N GLY A 654 19.24 -15.17 33.91
CA GLY A 654 18.36 -14.02 34.13
C GLY A 654 19.09 -12.69 34.36
N ASP A 655 20.39 -12.60 34.07
CA ASP A 655 21.14 -11.35 34.25
C ASP A 655 20.87 -10.38 33.09
N GLU A 656 20.30 -9.21 33.42
CA GLU A 656 20.00 -8.19 32.41
C GLU A 656 21.24 -7.43 31.93
N GLY A 657 22.33 -7.42 32.72
CA GLY A 657 23.57 -6.70 32.46
C GLY A 657 24.53 -7.41 31.50
N ALA A 658 24.38 -8.71 31.28
CA ALA A 658 25.12 -9.43 30.26
C ALA A 658 24.76 -8.94 28.86
N ALA A 659 25.79 -8.69 28.05
CA ALA A 659 25.65 -8.22 26.68
C ALA A 659 24.93 -9.26 25.82
N LYS A 660 23.96 -8.80 25.03
CA LYS A 660 23.07 -9.58 24.16
C LYS A 660 23.40 -9.30 22.70
N CYS A 661 22.75 -10.01 21.78
CA CYS A 661 23.04 -9.90 20.35
C CYS A 661 23.02 -8.44 19.86
N TYR A 662 21.98 -7.68 20.23
CA TYR A 662 21.82 -6.29 19.79
C TYR A 662 22.78 -5.29 20.48
N ASP A 663 23.34 -5.60 21.66
CA ASP A 663 24.34 -4.75 22.32
C ASP A 663 25.65 -4.71 21.51
N CYS A 664 25.91 -5.80 20.77
CA CYS A 664 27.05 -5.93 19.88
C CYS A 664 26.72 -5.52 18.44
N HIS A 665 25.58 -5.96 17.90
CA HIS A 665 25.23 -5.82 16.48
C HIS A 665 24.42 -4.56 16.12
N GLY A 666 23.84 -3.87 17.11
CA GLY A 666 22.83 -2.83 16.91
C GLY A 666 21.41 -3.40 16.99
N THR A 667 20.41 -2.53 16.98
CA THR A 667 18.99 -2.89 17.11
C THR A 667 18.29 -2.88 15.75
N HIS A 668 17.99 -1.70 15.23
CA HIS A 668 17.40 -1.52 13.91
C HIS A 668 18.46 -1.18 12.84
N ASN A 669 19.71 -0.93 13.23
CA ASN A 669 20.83 -0.61 12.34
C ASN A 669 21.87 -1.75 12.31
N ILE A 670 21.42 -2.99 12.12
CA ILE A 670 22.34 -4.13 12.05
C ILE A 670 23.11 -4.06 10.73
N LEU A 671 24.42 -3.85 10.82
CA LEU A 671 25.32 -3.64 9.68
C LEU A 671 26.40 -4.71 9.60
N ALA A 672 26.77 -5.10 8.39
CA ALA A 672 27.88 -6.02 8.14
C ALA A 672 29.19 -5.48 8.77
N PRO A 673 30.02 -6.32 9.43
CA PRO A 673 31.24 -5.88 10.12
C PRO A 673 32.27 -5.17 9.22
N GLU A 674 32.23 -5.40 7.91
CA GLU A 674 33.11 -4.77 6.94
C GLU A 674 32.76 -3.28 6.74
N ARG A 675 31.52 -2.88 7.05
CA ARG A 675 31.10 -1.49 6.94
C ARG A 675 31.69 -0.65 8.08
N PRO A 676 32.35 0.48 7.80
CA PRO A 676 32.96 1.33 8.83
C PRO A 676 31.98 1.78 9.92
N GLN A 677 30.70 1.96 9.59
CA GLN A 677 29.64 2.39 10.51
C GLN A 677 29.12 1.27 11.42
N SER A 678 29.45 0.00 11.14
CA SER A 678 29.05 -1.11 12.00
C SER A 678 29.70 -0.97 13.37
N THR A 679 28.95 -1.26 14.43
CA THR A 679 29.45 -1.36 15.81
C THR A 679 30.54 -2.43 15.95
N LEU A 680 30.55 -3.42 15.06
CA LEU A 680 31.53 -4.49 15.02
C LEU A 680 32.65 -4.25 14.00
N SER A 681 32.70 -3.07 13.39
CA SER A 681 33.77 -2.74 12.46
C SER A 681 35.13 -2.75 13.15
N HIS A 682 36.18 -2.95 12.37
CA HIS A 682 37.54 -2.91 12.89
C HIS A 682 37.85 -1.58 13.63
N GLY A 683 37.19 -0.48 13.26
CA GLY A 683 37.31 0.81 13.97
C GLY A 683 36.53 0.88 15.28
N ASN A 684 35.32 0.32 15.33
CA ASN A 684 34.36 0.58 16.40
C ASN A 684 34.28 -0.53 17.46
N VAL A 685 34.73 -1.76 17.15
CA VAL A 685 34.58 -2.92 18.06
C VAL A 685 35.18 -2.69 19.45
N ILE A 686 36.24 -1.89 19.56
CA ILE A 686 36.85 -1.55 20.85
C ILE A 686 35.88 -0.74 21.71
N GLU A 687 35.22 0.26 21.11
CA GLU A 687 34.24 1.11 21.79
C GLU A 687 32.99 0.31 22.17
N THR A 688 32.52 -0.57 21.28
CA THR A 688 31.42 -1.50 21.55
C THR A 688 31.71 -2.37 22.77
N CYS A 689 32.91 -2.97 22.85
CA CYS A 689 33.32 -3.68 24.06
C CYS A 689 33.49 -2.75 25.27
N ALA A 690 33.97 -1.53 25.07
CA ALA A 690 34.25 -0.56 26.14
C ALA A 690 33.00 -0.08 26.88
N SER A 691 31.83 -0.09 26.22
CA SER A 691 30.52 0.22 26.81
C SER A 691 30.25 -0.58 28.09
N CYS A 692 30.68 -1.84 28.13
CA CYS A 692 30.57 -2.71 29.31
C CYS A 692 31.92 -3.03 29.97
N HIS A 693 33.03 -2.92 29.23
CA HIS A 693 34.38 -3.21 29.72
C HIS A 693 35.30 -1.97 29.58
N PRO A 694 35.34 -1.05 30.56
CA PRO A 694 36.08 0.22 30.45
C PRO A 694 37.58 0.14 30.10
N GLY A 695 38.19 -1.05 30.26
CA GLY A 695 39.58 -1.32 29.88
C GLY A 695 39.75 -2.09 28.56
N ALA A 696 38.70 -2.16 27.73
CA ALA A 696 38.74 -2.86 26.46
C ALA A 696 39.78 -2.24 25.52
N GLN A 697 40.50 -3.11 24.83
CA GLN A 697 41.56 -2.77 23.90
C GLN A 697 41.59 -3.80 22.77
N ARG A 698 42.36 -3.57 21.70
CA ARG A 698 42.30 -4.38 20.48
C ARG A 698 42.44 -5.88 20.73
N GLN A 699 43.37 -6.29 21.58
CA GLN A 699 43.64 -7.70 21.86
C GLN A 699 42.51 -8.32 22.68
N PHE A 700 41.85 -7.54 23.56
CA PHE A 700 40.64 -7.95 24.28
C PHE A 700 39.46 -8.13 23.32
N ALA A 701 39.28 -7.19 22.37
CA ALA A 701 38.28 -7.29 21.31
C ALA A 701 38.52 -8.47 20.36
N GLY A 702 39.69 -9.12 20.42
CA GLY A 702 39.96 -10.41 19.78
C GLY A 702 39.35 -11.62 20.51
N TYR A 703 38.54 -11.41 21.54
CA TYR A 703 37.69 -12.45 22.15
C TYR A 703 36.68 -12.95 21.13
N LEU A 704 36.55 -14.28 21.02
CA LEU A 704 35.67 -14.89 20.02
C LEU A 704 34.28 -15.12 20.62
N THR A 705 33.31 -14.28 20.26
CA THR A 705 31.94 -14.28 20.83
C THR A 705 30.99 -15.32 20.21
N HIS A 706 31.30 -15.83 19.01
CA HIS A 706 30.56 -16.90 18.33
C HIS A 706 31.48 -18.07 17.98
N ALA A 707 32.33 -18.47 18.95
CA ALA A 707 33.24 -19.58 18.78
C ALA A 707 32.73 -20.85 19.45
N THR A 708 33.00 -21.98 18.78
CA THR A 708 32.69 -23.31 19.28
C THR A 708 33.92 -24.20 19.19
N HIS A 709 34.03 -25.18 20.08
CA HIS A 709 35.09 -26.18 20.04
C HIS A 709 34.78 -27.33 19.07
N HIS A 710 33.63 -27.33 18.39
CA HIS A 710 33.23 -28.37 17.44
C HIS A 710 33.79 -28.18 16.02
N ASP A 711 34.37 -27.02 15.71
CA ASP A 711 34.93 -26.70 14.41
C ASP A 711 36.47 -26.59 14.50
N PRO A 712 37.22 -27.67 14.21
CA PRO A 712 38.68 -27.68 14.31
C PRO A 712 39.35 -26.82 13.23
N ASP A 713 38.69 -26.56 12.11
CA ASP A 713 39.25 -25.79 11.00
C ASP A 713 39.21 -24.29 11.32
N LYS A 714 38.09 -23.81 11.87
CA LYS A 714 37.91 -22.40 12.25
C LYS A 714 38.49 -22.07 13.62
N TYR A 715 38.41 -23.01 14.57
CA TYR A 715 38.78 -22.78 15.98
C TYR A 715 39.72 -23.86 16.54
N PRO A 716 40.90 -24.08 15.93
CA PRO A 716 41.79 -25.19 16.29
C PRO A 716 42.23 -25.16 17.77
N TYR A 717 42.53 -23.97 18.31
CA TYR A 717 42.97 -23.84 19.70
C TYR A 717 41.90 -24.24 20.71
N LEU A 718 40.62 -23.98 20.40
CA LEU A 718 39.49 -24.35 21.27
C LEU A 718 39.21 -25.84 21.18
N TYR A 719 39.25 -26.41 19.98
CA TYR A 719 39.09 -27.84 19.74
C TYR A 719 40.15 -28.64 20.53
N TYR A 720 41.44 -28.34 20.36
CA TYR A 720 42.50 -29.11 21.03
C TYR A 720 42.52 -28.91 22.55
N ALA A 721 42.17 -27.71 23.04
CA ALA A 721 42.01 -27.50 24.48
C ALA A 721 40.89 -28.37 25.05
N TRP A 722 39.73 -28.42 24.38
CA TRP A 722 38.61 -29.26 24.78
C TRP A 722 38.95 -30.76 24.71
N VAL A 723 39.57 -31.23 23.62
CA VAL A 723 39.98 -32.65 23.48
C VAL A 723 40.93 -33.04 24.61
N PHE A 724 41.91 -32.18 24.92
CA PHE A 724 42.86 -32.42 26.00
C PHE A 724 42.14 -32.51 27.36
N MET A 725 41.29 -31.53 27.70
CA MET A 725 40.58 -31.50 28.97
C MET A 725 39.59 -32.66 29.11
N THR A 726 38.86 -32.99 28.06
CA THR A 726 37.93 -34.13 28.03
C THR A 726 38.66 -35.45 28.20
N THR A 727 39.78 -35.64 27.50
CA THR A 727 40.63 -36.84 27.64
C THR A 727 41.18 -36.95 29.06
N LEU A 728 41.64 -35.83 29.64
CA LEU A 728 42.12 -35.79 31.02
C LEU A 728 41.01 -36.17 32.01
N LEU A 729 39.81 -35.62 31.84
CA LEU A 729 38.65 -35.87 32.69
C LEU A 729 38.20 -37.34 32.63
N VAL A 730 37.91 -37.85 31.43
CA VAL A 730 37.40 -39.21 31.24
C VAL A 730 38.47 -40.23 31.60
N GLY A 731 39.73 -39.98 31.21
CA GLY A 731 40.86 -40.87 31.52
C GLY A 731 41.09 -40.99 33.03
N THR A 732 41.16 -39.86 33.74
CA THR A 732 41.38 -39.85 35.19
C THR A 732 40.23 -40.51 35.93
N LEU A 733 38.98 -40.14 35.65
CA LEU A 733 37.82 -40.75 36.31
C LEU A 733 37.73 -42.26 36.04
N SER A 734 37.96 -42.71 34.79
CA SER A 734 37.89 -44.13 34.45
C SER A 734 38.91 -44.97 35.24
N VAL A 735 40.15 -44.50 35.34
CA VAL A 735 41.21 -45.18 36.09
C VAL A 735 40.85 -45.28 37.58
N PHE A 736 40.37 -44.19 38.18
CA PHE A 736 40.08 -44.17 39.62
C PHE A 736 38.74 -44.80 40.00
N LEU A 737 37.74 -44.81 39.10
CA LEU A 737 36.52 -45.58 39.27
C LEU A 737 36.80 -47.08 39.20
N LEU A 738 37.65 -47.52 38.25
CA LEU A 738 38.11 -48.90 38.21
C LEU A 738 38.88 -49.27 39.49
N HIS A 739 39.77 -48.40 39.96
CA HIS A 739 40.48 -48.58 41.23
C HIS A 739 39.51 -48.71 42.42
N THR A 740 38.50 -47.85 42.49
CA THR A 740 37.43 -47.88 43.50
C THR A 740 36.64 -49.20 43.46
N PHE A 741 36.28 -49.64 42.25
CA PHE A 741 35.59 -50.92 42.04
C PHE A 741 36.43 -52.12 42.49
N LEU A 742 37.72 -52.15 42.15
CA LEU A 742 38.65 -53.20 42.60
C LEU A 742 38.80 -53.22 44.13
N TRP A 743 38.76 -52.05 44.77
CA TRP A 743 38.73 -51.92 46.22
C TRP A 743 37.48 -52.57 46.82
N LEU A 744 36.30 -52.22 46.29
CA LEU A 744 35.02 -52.79 46.71
C LEU A 744 35.00 -54.30 46.53
N PHE A 745 35.44 -54.80 45.37
CA PHE A 745 35.55 -56.22 45.09
C PHE A 745 36.42 -56.94 46.12
N ARG A 746 37.60 -56.39 46.43
CA ARG A 746 38.53 -57.00 47.38
C ARG A 746 37.97 -57.02 48.79
N LEU A 747 37.45 -55.91 49.30
CA LEU A 747 36.87 -55.84 50.63
C LEU A 747 35.65 -56.73 50.81
N TRP A 748 34.82 -56.83 49.77
CA TRP A 748 33.65 -57.71 49.80
C TRP A 748 34.08 -59.17 49.99
N ARG A 749 35.17 -59.58 49.33
CA ARG A 749 35.77 -60.91 49.52
C ARG A 749 36.46 -61.12 50.87
N THR A 750 36.96 -60.07 51.51
CA THR A 750 37.68 -60.16 52.80
C THR A 750 36.83 -59.65 53.98
N ARG A 751 35.49 -59.72 53.87
CA ARG A 751 34.53 -59.15 54.83
C ARG A 751 34.75 -59.53 56.29
N GLU A 752 35.18 -60.76 56.54
CA GLU A 752 35.42 -61.25 57.90
C GLU A 752 36.63 -60.58 58.56
N SER A 753 37.69 -60.30 57.79
CA SER A 753 38.94 -59.74 58.30
C SER A 753 38.79 -58.32 58.85
N TRP A 754 38.07 -57.44 58.16
CA TRP A 754 37.95 -56.03 58.55
C TRP A 754 36.76 -55.75 59.47
N ARG A 755 35.77 -56.66 59.57
CA ARG A 755 34.66 -56.52 60.52
C ARG A 755 35.12 -56.61 61.98
N VAL A 756 36.09 -57.49 62.26
CA VAL A 756 36.67 -57.68 63.59
C VAL A 756 37.34 -56.38 64.07
N LEU A 757 38.17 -55.78 63.21
CA LEU A 757 38.86 -54.50 63.46
C LEU A 757 37.93 -53.30 63.68
N LYS A 758 36.66 -53.39 63.26
CA LYS A 758 35.68 -52.31 63.43
C LYS A 758 34.86 -52.43 64.72
N GLN A 759 34.79 -53.64 65.27
CA GLN A 759 34.05 -53.92 66.51
C GLN A 759 34.91 -53.75 67.76
N THR A 760 36.23 -53.59 67.61
CA THR A 760 37.13 -53.26 68.71
C THR A 760 36.87 -51.84 69.20
N VAL A 761 36.71 -51.67 70.52
CA VAL A 761 36.60 -50.36 71.16
C VAL A 761 38.03 -49.86 71.43
N PRO A 762 38.49 -48.75 70.82
CA PRO A 762 39.87 -48.32 70.97
C PRO A 762 40.08 -47.53 72.26
N ASP A 763 41.07 -47.95 73.05
CA ASP A 763 41.43 -47.32 74.33
C ASP A 763 42.52 -46.24 74.18
N ARG A 764 43.27 -46.24 73.07
CA ARG A 764 44.39 -45.31 72.81
C ARG A 764 44.29 -44.68 71.42
N TYR A 765 44.50 -43.36 71.34
CA TYR A 765 44.47 -42.60 70.08
C TYR A 765 45.79 -41.88 69.84
N TYR A 766 46.19 -41.75 68.58
CA TYR A 766 47.35 -40.98 68.12
C TYR A 766 46.91 -39.67 67.48
N VAL A 767 47.56 -38.55 67.85
CA VAL A 767 47.31 -37.24 67.22
C VAL A 767 48.03 -37.16 65.86
N ARG A 768 47.33 -37.54 64.79
CA ARG A 768 47.84 -37.56 63.41
C ARG A 768 47.88 -36.19 62.74
N PHE A 769 46.87 -35.35 62.98
CA PHE A 769 46.75 -34.00 62.38
C PHE A 769 46.65 -32.88 63.42
N THR A 770 47.44 -31.83 63.20
CA THR A 770 47.48 -30.62 64.05
C THR A 770 46.25 -29.74 63.85
N LEU A 771 45.92 -28.89 64.83
CA LEU A 771 44.79 -27.95 64.72
C LEU A 771 44.91 -27.06 63.46
N ARG A 772 46.13 -26.62 63.12
CA ARG A 772 46.39 -25.77 61.95
C ARG A 772 45.99 -26.48 60.65
N GLN A 773 46.43 -27.74 60.47
CA GLN A 773 46.08 -28.54 59.28
C GLN A 773 44.56 -28.77 59.17
N ARG A 774 43.90 -28.97 60.32
CA ARG A 774 42.45 -29.18 60.37
C ARG A 774 41.67 -27.92 60.02
N LEU A 775 42.12 -26.74 60.49
CA LEU A 775 41.52 -25.46 60.12
C LEU A 775 41.74 -25.14 58.64
N MET A 776 42.95 -25.39 58.11
CA MET A 776 43.23 -25.26 56.68
C MET A 776 42.28 -26.13 55.84
N HIS A 777 42.08 -27.39 56.25
CA HIS A 777 41.13 -28.29 55.59
C HIS A 777 39.68 -27.79 55.68
N LEU A 778 39.25 -27.26 56.83
CA LEU A 778 37.90 -26.70 56.96
C LEU A 778 37.68 -25.50 56.04
N VAL A 779 38.64 -24.57 55.97
CA VAL A 779 38.59 -23.42 55.04
C VAL A 779 38.55 -23.90 53.60
N MET A 780 39.34 -24.93 53.26
CA MET A 780 39.34 -25.55 51.94
C MET A 780 37.98 -26.16 51.60
N ILE A 781 37.38 -26.95 52.51
CA ILE A 781 36.05 -27.53 52.31
C ILE A 781 35.03 -26.43 52.03
N VAL A 782 34.90 -25.45 52.92
CA VAL A 782 33.89 -24.39 52.78
C VAL A 782 34.07 -23.64 51.46
N SER A 783 35.31 -23.26 51.13
CA SER A 783 35.60 -22.55 49.89
C SER A 783 35.31 -23.41 48.66
N PHE A 784 35.70 -24.68 48.67
CA PHE A 784 35.50 -25.60 47.56
C PHE A 784 34.01 -25.89 47.33
N PHE A 785 33.22 -26.10 48.38
CA PHE A 785 31.76 -26.26 48.25
C PHE A 785 31.10 -25.01 47.67
N THR A 786 31.46 -23.82 48.13
CA THR A 786 30.95 -22.57 47.54
C THR A 786 31.34 -22.44 46.07
N LEU A 787 32.60 -22.71 45.71
CA LEU A 787 33.09 -22.64 44.33
C LEU A 787 32.41 -23.66 43.40
N THR A 788 32.21 -24.88 43.87
CA THR A 788 31.56 -25.94 43.10
C THR A 788 30.08 -25.69 42.89
N ILE A 789 29.34 -25.29 43.94
CA ILE A 789 27.91 -24.95 43.80
C ILE A 789 27.76 -23.79 42.80
N THR A 790 28.47 -22.68 43.02
CA THR A 790 28.38 -21.49 42.17
C THR A 790 28.89 -21.74 40.74
N GLY A 791 29.97 -22.50 40.59
CA GLY A 791 30.57 -22.83 39.30
C GLY A 791 29.76 -23.81 38.47
N MET A 792 29.19 -24.86 39.09
CA MET A 792 28.32 -25.81 38.38
C MET A 792 27.00 -25.17 37.97
N THR A 793 26.44 -24.25 38.77
CA THR A 793 25.31 -23.41 38.37
C THR A 793 25.61 -22.62 37.09
N LEU A 794 26.82 -22.08 36.93
CA LEU A 794 27.20 -21.38 35.70
C LEU A 794 27.47 -22.34 34.52
N LYS A 795 28.14 -23.47 34.76
CA LYS A 795 28.46 -24.46 33.71
C LYS A 795 27.19 -25.04 33.07
N PHE A 796 26.19 -25.32 33.90
CA PHE A 796 24.92 -25.93 33.50
C PHE A 796 23.77 -24.91 33.49
N SER A 797 24.04 -23.66 33.13
CA SER A 797 23.06 -22.56 33.18
C SER A 797 21.79 -22.79 32.35
N TYR A 798 21.83 -23.74 31.42
CA TYR A 798 20.70 -24.18 30.61
C TYR A 798 19.76 -25.15 31.33
N MET A 799 20.13 -25.63 32.52
CA MET A 799 19.32 -26.53 33.32
C MET A 799 18.45 -25.75 34.31
N GLU A 800 17.21 -26.18 34.50
CA GLU A 800 16.28 -25.56 35.47
C GLU A 800 16.82 -25.58 36.90
N TRP A 801 17.47 -26.67 37.31
CA TRP A 801 18.06 -26.77 38.65
C TRP A 801 19.15 -25.71 38.87
N ALA A 802 19.91 -25.35 37.84
CA ALA A 802 20.96 -24.35 37.93
C ALA A 802 20.36 -22.95 38.10
N SER A 803 19.37 -22.62 37.28
CA SER A 803 18.59 -21.37 37.43
C SER A 803 17.94 -21.27 38.81
N THR A 804 17.35 -22.37 39.32
CA THR A 804 16.74 -22.43 40.65
C THR A 804 17.77 -22.17 41.76
N ILE A 805 18.95 -22.80 41.71
CA ILE A 805 20.02 -22.56 42.68
C ILE A 805 20.50 -21.11 42.60
N SER A 806 20.66 -20.56 41.39
CA SER A 806 21.03 -19.15 41.19
C SER A 806 20.03 -18.23 41.89
N HIS A 807 18.72 -18.41 41.65
CA HIS A 807 17.67 -17.61 42.29
C HIS A 807 17.66 -17.76 43.82
N LEU A 808 17.82 -18.98 44.35
CA LEU A 808 17.90 -19.22 45.79
C LEU A 808 19.10 -18.53 46.45
N LEU A 809 20.21 -18.38 45.73
CA LEU A 809 21.40 -17.66 46.20
C LEU A 809 21.31 -16.14 46.02
N GLY A 810 20.23 -15.61 45.43
CA GLY A 810 20.06 -14.17 45.16
C GLY A 810 20.38 -13.73 43.74
N GLY A 811 20.35 -14.66 42.78
CA GLY A 811 20.62 -14.43 41.35
C GLY A 811 22.09 -14.54 40.96
N PHE A 812 22.39 -14.31 39.68
CA PHE A 812 23.74 -14.45 39.15
C PHE A 812 24.74 -13.49 39.82
N SER A 813 24.36 -12.22 40.03
CA SER A 813 25.23 -11.21 40.63
C SER A 813 25.77 -11.65 41.99
N VAL A 814 24.89 -12.15 42.87
CA VAL A 814 25.28 -12.65 44.21
C VAL A 814 26.10 -13.94 44.09
N THR A 815 25.66 -14.87 43.24
CA THR A 815 26.38 -16.13 42.96
C THR A 815 27.84 -15.87 42.53
N GLY A 816 28.06 -14.88 41.65
CA GLY A 816 29.39 -14.47 41.21
C GLY A 816 30.24 -13.84 42.33
N VAL A 817 29.64 -13.06 43.23
CA VAL A 817 30.34 -12.49 44.39
C VAL A 817 30.78 -13.60 45.35
N LEU A 818 29.89 -14.56 45.65
CA LEU A 818 30.20 -15.72 46.48
C LEU A 818 31.34 -16.55 45.88
N HIS A 819 31.30 -16.79 44.57
CA HIS A 819 32.35 -17.51 43.85
C HIS A 819 33.71 -16.83 44.02
N ARG A 820 33.78 -15.53 43.76
CA ARG A 820 35.02 -14.73 43.89
C ARG A 820 35.53 -14.66 45.33
N GLY A 821 34.64 -14.51 46.31
CA GLY A 821 35.01 -14.52 47.73
C GLY A 821 35.63 -15.85 48.16
N ALA A 822 35.04 -16.97 47.76
CA ALA A 822 35.58 -18.30 48.01
C ALA A 822 36.88 -18.56 47.24
N ALA A 823 37.02 -18.04 46.01
CA ALA A 823 38.26 -18.12 45.24
C ALA A 823 39.42 -17.40 45.95
N VAL A 824 39.19 -16.19 46.47
CA VAL A 824 40.19 -15.44 47.25
C VAL A 824 40.60 -16.22 48.50
N ALA A 825 39.64 -16.79 49.24
CA ALA A 825 39.95 -17.61 50.42
C ALA A 825 40.82 -18.83 50.07
N LEU A 826 40.49 -19.52 48.96
CA LEU A 826 41.23 -20.70 48.51
C LEU A 826 42.63 -20.34 47.97
N LEU A 827 42.77 -19.26 47.21
CA LEU A 827 44.07 -18.77 46.73
C LEU A 827 44.96 -18.30 47.89
N ALA A 828 44.39 -17.62 48.89
CA ALA A 828 45.11 -17.23 50.09
C ALA A 828 45.58 -18.46 50.89
N LEU A 829 44.72 -19.48 51.01
CA LEU A 829 45.08 -20.76 51.63
C LEU A 829 46.21 -21.46 50.86
N PHE A 830 46.16 -21.47 49.53
CA PHE A 830 47.19 -22.05 48.67
C PHE A 830 48.53 -21.31 48.82
N ALA A 831 48.54 -19.98 48.79
CA ALA A 831 49.73 -19.18 49.02
C ALA A 831 50.33 -19.39 50.42
N PHE A 832 49.46 -19.49 51.43
CA PHE A 832 49.87 -19.81 52.79
C PHE A 832 50.49 -21.21 52.88
N HIS A 833 49.89 -22.21 52.24
CA HIS A 833 50.43 -23.58 52.18
C HIS A 833 51.76 -23.65 51.43
N LEU A 834 51.90 -22.93 50.31
CA LEU A 834 53.17 -22.85 49.56
C LEU A 834 54.29 -22.27 50.44
N ARG A 835 53.98 -21.21 51.21
CA ARG A 835 54.91 -20.66 52.21
C ARG A 835 55.29 -21.70 53.27
N GLN A 836 54.33 -22.50 53.74
CA GLN A 836 54.62 -23.58 54.70
C GLN A 836 55.54 -24.65 54.10
N VAL A 837 55.31 -25.09 52.87
CA VAL A 837 56.16 -26.06 52.18
C VAL A 837 57.59 -25.53 52.05
N VAL A 838 57.76 -24.26 51.66
CA VAL A 838 59.08 -23.60 51.59
C VAL A 838 59.76 -23.55 52.97
N GLN A 839 59.00 -23.24 54.03
CA GLN A 839 59.53 -23.22 55.41
C GLN A 839 59.93 -24.62 55.89
N MET A 840 59.10 -25.64 55.65
CA MET A 840 59.38 -27.03 56.02
C MET A 840 60.60 -27.57 55.26
N ARG A 841 60.72 -27.26 53.97
CA ARG A 841 61.90 -27.60 53.17
C ARG A 841 63.15 -26.96 53.75
N ARG A 842 63.13 -25.66 54.08
CA ARG A 842 64.26 -24.96 54.72
C ARG A 842 64.64 -25.58 56.07
N ALA A 843 63.65 -25.92 56.91
CA ALA A 843 63.88 -26.55 58.21
C ALA A 843 64.44 -27.98 58.09
N SER A 844 64.10 -28.71 57.04
CA SER A 844 64.60 -30.08 56.81
C SER A 844 66.08 -30.15 56.40
N GLY A 845 66.68 -29.03 55.96
CA GLY A 845 68.04 -28.99 55.42
C GLY A 845 68.23 -29.71 54.06
N LYS A 846 67.19 -30.32 53.51
CA LYS A 846 67.24 -31.08 52.24
C LYS A 846 67.21 -30.15 51.02
N SER A 847 67.80 -30.59 49.92
CA SER A 847 67.59 -29.96 48.59
C SER A 847 66.14 -30.14 48.14
N TRP A 848 65.68 -29.37 47.14
CA TRP A 848 64.30 -29.53 46.64
C TRP A 848 64.03 -30.94 46.13
N TRP A 849 64.97 -31.51 45.36
CA TRP A 849 64.85 -32.87 44.85
C TRP A 849 64.78 -33.90 45.99
N ALA A 850 65.67 -33.79 46.99
CA ALA A 850 65.69 -34.71 48.12
C ALA A 850 64.47 -34.55 49.06
N TYR A 851 63.88 -33.36 49.15
CA TYR A 851 62.67 -33.11 49.93
C TYR A 851 61.42 -33.69 49.25
N VAL A 852 61.30 -33.52 47.93
CA VAL A 852 60.14 -33.99 47.15
C VAL A 852 60.16 -35.51 46.91
N THR A 853 61.34 -36.12 46.85
CA THR A 853 61.48 -37.59 46.68
C THR A 853 61.59 -38.34 48.00
N ASP A 854 61.44 -37.64 49.14
CA ASP A 854 61.51 -38.22 50.48
C ASP A 854 60.39 -39.22 50.76
N GLN A 855 60.60 -40.13 51.72
CA GLN A 855 59.60 -41.15 52.06
C GLN A 855 58.29 -40.56 52.61
N ASP A 856 58.40 -39.44 53.33
CA ASP A 856 57.28 -38.71 53.91
C ASP A 856 56.80 -37.55 53.01
N SER A 857 57.28 -37.49 51.77
CA SER A 857 56.81 -36.52 50.79
C SER A 857 55.33 -36.71 50.49
N MET A 858 54.62 -35.59 50.34
CA MET A 858 53.23 -35.55 49.89
C MET A 858 53.08 -35.67 48.36
N LEU A 859 54.19 -35.60 47.62
CA LEU A 859 54.17 -35.74 46.16
C LEU A 859 54.42 -37.21 45.74
N PRO A 860 53.76 -37.69 44.66
CA PRO A 860 54.01 -39.01 44.12
C PRO A 860 55.48 -39.23 43.74
N ASN A 861 56.04 -40.38 44.10
CA ASN A 861 57.41 -40.78 43.79
C ASN A 861 57.48 -42.24 43.28
N VAL A 862 58.69 -42.71 42.94
CA VAL A 862 58.88 -44.05 42.34
C VAL A 862 58.37 -45.19 43.23
N ARG A 863 58.44 -45.05 44.57
CA ARG A 863 57.91 -46.07 45.50
C ARG A 863 56.40 -46.15 45.47
N ASP A 864 55.72 -45.04 45.15
CA ASP A 864 54.27 -45.04 45.02
C ASP A 864 53.82 -45.88 43.80
N GLY A 865 54.62 -45.91 42.73
CA GLY A 865 54.41 -46.84 41.61
C GLY A 865 54.59 -48.32 42.01
N GLN A 866 55.56 -48.61 42.87
CA GLN A 866 55.74 -49.95 43.44
C GLN A 866 54.55 -50.33 44.35
N HIS A 867 54.08 -49.40 45.17
CA HIS A 867 52.88 -49.59 46.01
C HIS A 867 51.62 -49.78 45.18
N LEU A 868 51.44 -49.05 44.08
CA LEU A 868 50.32 -49.24 43.15
C LEU A 868 50.35 -50.66 42.56
N TRP A 869 51.50 -51.11 42.05
CA TRP A 869 51.64 -52.46 41.49
C TRP A 869 51.39 -53.55 42.54
N ALA A 870 51.96 -53.40 43.74
CA ALA A 870 51.71 -54.30 44.85
C ALA A 870 50.22 -54.33 45.25
N ASN A 871 49.55 -53.16 45.23
CA ASN A 871 48.13 -53.06 45.55
C ASN A 871 47.25 -53.71 44.46
N LEU A 872 47.59 -53.57 43.18
CA LEU A 872 46.92 -54.28 42.07
C LEU A 872 47.05 -55.80 42.25
N ARG A 873 48.24 -56.31 42.58
CA ARG A 873 48.42 -57.73 42.89
C ARG A 873 47.58 -58.16 44.09
N TRP A 874 47.51 -57.33 45.13
CA TRP A 874 46.69 -57.59 46.32
C TRP A 874 45.19 -57.63 46.01
N PHE A 875 44.66 -56.73 45.16
CA PHE A 875 43.25 -56.76 44.74
C PHE A 875 42.85 -58.11 44.13
N PHE A 876 43.72 -58.69 43.31
CA PHE A 876 43.50 -60.01 42.70
C PHE A 876 43.96 -61.19 43.58
N GLY A 877 44.36 -60.94 44.83
CA GLY A 877 44.80 -61.98 45.77
C GLY A 877 46.16 -62.62 45.45
N ARG A 878 46.98 -61.98 44.62
CA ARG A 878 48.31 -62.46 44.18
C ARG A 878 49.49 -61.84 44.97
N GLY A 879 49.22 -61.32 46.17
CA GLY A 879 50.20 -60.69 47.05
C GLY A 879 49.58 -60.18 48.35
N GLU A 880 50.45 -59.81 49.31
CA GLU A 880 50.06 -59.21 50.59
C GLU A 880 49.66 -57.74 50.43
N ARG A 881 48.97 -57.19 51.44
CA ARG A 881 48.61 -55.76 51.47
C ARG A 881 49.90 -54.94 51.57
N PRO A 882 50.10 -53.90 50.72
CA PRO A 882 51.31 -53.10 50.78
C PRO A 882 51.51 -52.41 52.14
N GLN A 883 52.75 -52.32 52.60
CA GLN A 883 53.10 -51.60 53.82
C GLN A 883 53.11 -50.09 53.56
N TYR A 884 51.96 -49.47 53.71
CA TYR A 884 51.82 -48.04 53.47
C TYR A 884 52.58 -47.20 54.50
N SER A 885 53.27 -46.16 54.03
CA SER A 885 53.87 -45.12 54.87
C SER A 885 52.81 -44.12 55.34
N ARG A 886 53.23 -42.98 55.91
CA ARG A 886 52.35 -41.90 56.40
C ARG A 886 51.22 -41.52 55.43
N PHE A 887 51.53 -41.46 54.13
CA PHE A 887 50.56 -41.20 53.06
C PHE A 887 50.58 -42.32 52.02
N THR A 888 49.40 -42.83 51.64
CA THR A 888 49.28 -43.81 50.55
C THR A 888 49.46 -43.14 49.19
N TYR A 889 49.72 -43.94 48.16
CA TYR A 889 49.89 -43.41 46.80
C TYR A 889 48.64 -42.66 46.29
N TRP A 890 47.43 -43.08 46.68
CA TRP A 890 46.20 -42.38 46.31
C TRP A 890 45.97 -41.12 47.15
N GLU A 891 46.35 -41.08 48.43
CA GLU A 891 46.28 -39.85 49.23
C GLU A 891 47.26 -38.79 48.70
N LYS A 892 48.44 -39.22 48.23
CA LYS A 892 49.39 -38.35 47.56
C LYS A 892 48.87 -37.87 46.21
N PHE A 893 48.18 -38.74 45.47
CA PHE A 893 47.51 -38.35 44.23
C PHE A 893 46.39 -37.34 44.51
N ASP A 894 45.53 -37.56 45.52
CA ASP A 894 44.49 -36.60 45.93
C ASP A 894 45.10 -35.24 46.25
N TYR A 895 46.19 -35.21 47.04
CA TYR A 895 46.91 -33.98 47.34
C TYR A 895 47.47 -33.31 46.08
N PHE A 896 48.14 -34.07 45.21
CA PHE A 896 48.70 -33.57 43.96
C PHE A 896 47.62 -33.03 43.02
N ALA A 897 46.51 -33.75 42.86
CA ALA A 897 45.39 -33.38 42.01
C ALA A 897 44.74 -32.09 42.50
N VAL A 898 44.52 -31.92 43.81
CA VAL A 898 44.00 -30.65 44.37
C VAL A 898 45.03 -29.53 44.20
N PHE A 899 46.31 -29.78 44.46
CA PHE A 899 47.36 -28.77 44.32
C PHE A 899 47.47 -28.27 42.87
N TRP A 900 47.44 -29.20 41.91
CA TRP A 900 47.40 -28.95 40.47
C TRP A 900 46.12 -28.20 40.08
N GLY A 901 44.96 -28.71 40.49
CA GLY A 901 43.66 -28.14 40.17
C GLY A 901 43.53 -26.70 40.67
N VAL A 902 43.96 -26.39 41.90
CA VAL A 902 43.96 -25.01 42.42
C VAL A 902 44.88 -24.10 41.62
N PHE A 903 46.03 -24.59 41.16
CA PHE A 903 46.93 -23.81 40.31
C PHE A 903 46.32 -23.51 38.94
N ILE A 904 45.75 -24.52 38.26
CA ILE A 904 45.15 -24.38 36.91
C ILE A 904 43.84 -23.59 36.95
N ILE A 905 42.88 -23.97 37.80
CA ILE A 905 41.60 -23.27 37.98
C ILE A 905 41.85 -21.87 38.53
N GLY A 906 42.76 -21.71 39.50
CA GLY A 906 43.10 -20.41 40.06
C GLY A 906 43.73 -19.47 39.02
N GLY A 907 44.68 -19.98 38.22
CA GLY A 907 45.33 -19.20 37.15
C GLY A 907 44.35 -18.80 36.05
N THR A 908 43.59 -19.75 35.52
CA THR A 908 42.56 -19.48 34.52
C THR A 908 41.44 -18.57 35.07
N GLY A 909 41.06 -18.74 36.33
CA GLY A 909 40.06 -17.89 36.99
C GLY A 909 40.50 -16.44 37.13
N LEU A 910 41.78 -16.19 37.39
CA LEU A 910 42.34 -14.83 37.40
C LEU A 910 42.31 -14.19 36.00
N ILE A 911 42.57 -14.97 34.94
CA ILE A 911 42.43 -14.51 33.55
C ILE A 911 40.98 -14.11 33.27
N LEU A 912 40.01 -14.92 33.70
CA LEU A 912 38.58 -14.65 33.50
C LEU A 912 38.05 -13.50 34.38
N TRP A 913 38.62 -13.28 35.57
CA TRP A 913 38.24 -12.18 36.45
C TRP A 913 38.83 -10.85 35.98
N PHE A 914 40.05 -10.84 35.45
CA PHE A 914 40.73 -9.62 34.98
C PHE A 914 41.11 -9.68 33.48
N PRO A 915 40.16 -9.93 32.57
CA PRO A 915 40.49 -10.25 31.19
C PRO A 915 41.08 -9.05 30.44
N THR A 916 40.65 -7.82 30.74
CA THR A 916 41.21 -6.59 30.14
C THR A 916 42.67 -6.33 30.57
N PHE A 917 43.08 -6.79 31.75
CA PHE A 917 44.48 -6.69 32.20
C PHE A 917 45.35 -7.73 31.50
N PHE A 918 44.94 -9.00 31.53
CA PHE A 918 45.70 -10.11 30.96
C PHE A 918 45.83 -10.04 29.44
N THR A 919 44.82 -9.53 28.75
CA THR A 919 44.85 -9.36 27.29
C THR A 919 45.77 -8.21 26.81
N ARG A 920 46.36 -7.43 27.71
CA ARG A 920 47.40 -6.44 27.32
C ARG A 920 48.65 -7.10 26.78
N PHE A 921 48.90 -8.35 27.18
CA PHE A 921 50.07 -9.13 26.78
C PHE A 921 49.73 -10.54 26.27
N MET A 922 48.44 -10.91 26.26
CA MET A 922 47.95 -12.15 25.67
C MET A 922 46.86 -11.86 24.63
N PRO A 923 46.72 -12.68 23.57
CA PRO A 923 45.62 -12.57 22.63
C PRO A 923 44.24 -12.81 23.28
N GLY A 924 43.18 -12.20 22.76
CA GLY A 924 41.82 -12.33 23.29
C GLY A 924 41.26 -13.75 23.30
N TRP A 925 41.60 -14.58 22.30
CA TRP A 925 41.19 -15.99 22.24
C TRP A 925 41.70 -16.83 23.43
N VAL A 926 42.73 -16.38 24.15
CA VAL A 926 43.21 -17.04 25.38
C VAL A 926 42.13 -17.02 26.46
N VAL A 927 41.26 -16.01 26.48
CA VAL A 927 40.11 -15.95 27.40
C VAL A 927 39.11 -17.07 27.09
N ASN A 928 38.88 -17.38 25.81
CA ASN A 928 38.04 -18.51 25.42
C ASN A 928 38.65 -19.85 25.88
N VAL A 929 39.95 -20.05 25.69
CA VAL A 929 40.65 -21.27 26.14
C VAL A 929 40.67 -21.39 27.66
N ALA A 930 40.91 -20.29 28.38
CA ALA A 930 40.86 -20.24 29.83
C ALA A 930 39.46 -20.63 30.35
N THR A 931 38.40 -20.27 29.64
CA THR A 931 37.01 -20.65 29.99
C THR A 931 36.82 -22.17 29.93
N ILE A 932 37.32 -22.83 28.87
CA ILE A 932 37.25 -24.29 28.72
C ILE A 932 38.03 -24.97 29.84
N ILE A 933 39.31 -24.62 30.01
CA ILE A 933 40.19 -25.23 31.02
C ILE A 933 39.62 -25.03 32.42
N HIS A 934 39.18 -23.82 32.76
CA HIS A 934 38.59 -23.53 34.08
C HIS A 934 37.34 -24.36 34.34
N SER A 935 36.43 -24.42 33.36
CA SER A 935 35.16 -25.12 33.50
C SER A 935 35.33 -26.64 33.61
N ASP A 936 36.17 -27.23 32.77
CA ASP A 936 36.33 -28.68 32.70
C ASP A 936 37.24 -29.23 33.81
N GLU A 937 38.28 -28.49 34.20
CA GLU A 937 39.08 -28.85 35.38
C GLU A 937 38.23 -28.74 36.66
N ALA A 938 37.34 -27.73 36.76
CA ALA A 938 36.41 -27.64 37.88
C ALA A 938 35.42 -28.81 37.92
N LEU A 939 34.94 -29.27 36.76
CA LEU A 939 34.10 -30.46 36.67
C LEU A 939 34.86 -31.72 37.11
N LEU A 940 36.10 -31.90 36.62
CA LEU A 940 36.98 -33.00 37.03
C LEU A 940 37.23 -32.98 38.54
N ALA A 941 37.61 -31.83 39.10
CA ALA A 941 37.85 -31.67 40.53
C ALA A 941 36.60 -31.98 41.37
N THR A 942 35.42 -31.52 40.94
CA THR A 942 34.13 -31.78 41.60
C THR A 942 33.80 -33.27 41.58
N ALA A 943 33.83 -33.88 40.40
CA ALA A 943 33.54 -35.30 40.23
C ALA A 943 34.53 -36.16 41.03
N PHE A 944 35.82 -35.88 40.93
CA PHE A 944 36.86 -36.64 41.63
C PHE A 944 36.73 -36.53 43.15
N ILE A 945 36.50 -35.33 43.69
CA ILE A 945 36.39 -35.14 45.15
C ILE A 945 35.12 -35.80 45.70
N PHE A 946 33.97 -35.58 45.07
CA PHE A 946 32.70 -36.11 45.58
C PHE A 946 32.46 -37.59 45.31
N THR A 947 33.22 -38.21 44.39
CA THR A 947 33.14 -39.66 44.14
C THR A 947 34.33 -40.40 44.72
N ILE A 948 35.55 -40.15 44.23
CA ILE A 948 36.76 -40.92 44.56
C ILE A 948 37.29 -40.57 45.93
N HIS A 949 37.44 -39.27 46.24
CA HIS A 949 37.95 -38.86 47.55
C HIS A 949 36.97 -39.25 48.66
N PHE A 950 35.67 -38.95 48.51
CA PHE A 950 34.64 -39.41 49.45
C PHE A 950 34.55 -40.94 49.54
N PHE A 951 34.79 -41.67 48.45
CA PHE A 951 34.89 -43.12 48.56
C PHE A 951 36.06 -43.54 49.45
N ASN A 952 37.25 -42.99 49.19
CA ASN A 952 38.47 -43.34 49.90
C ASN A 952 38.41 -43.02 51.40
N THR A 953 37.65 -42.01 51.80
CA THR A 953 37.57 -41.54 53.19
C THR A 953 36.26 -41.89 53.90
N HIS A 954 35.15 -42.06 53.20
CA HIS A 954 33.82 -42.19 53.84
C HIS A 954 33.04 -43.43 53.41
N PHE A 955 33.05 -43.80 52.12
CA PHE A 955 32.24 -44.92 51.63
C PHE A 955 32.95 -46.27 51.59
N ARG A 956 34.25 -46.29 51.82
CA ARG A 956 35.01 -47.53 51.95
C ARG A 956 34.41 -48.40 53.09
N PRO A 957 33.98 -49.65 52.84
CA PRO A 957 33.25 -50.45 53.83
C PRO A 957 33.90 -50.60 55.23
N ASP A 958 35.23 -50.61 55.29
CA ASP A 958 36.04 -50.63 56.51
C ASP A 958 36.07 -49.28 57.25
N LYS A 959 35.83 -48.16 56.56
CA LYS A 959 35.72 -46.79 57.13
C LYS A 959 34.29 -46.26 57.29
N PHE A 960 33.33 -46.90 56.63
CA PHE A 960 31.92 -46.50 56.66
C PHE A 960 31.38 -46.48 58.11
N PRO A 961 30.57 -45.50 58.54
CA PRO A 961 29.88 -44.53 57.72
C PRO A 961 30.64 -43.23 57.44
N MET A 962 31.74 -42.96 58.15
CA MET A 962 32.60 -41.80 57.91
C MET A 962 33.91 -41.88 58.72
N ASP A 963 35.04 -41.60 58.09
CA ASP A 963 36.33 -41.34 58.77
C ASP A 963 36.35 -39.93 59.42
N PRO A 964 36.43 -39.83 60.76
CA PRO A 964 36.47 -38.55 61.46
C PRO A 964 37.90 -37.99 61.66
N VAL A 965 38.96 -38.68 61.23
CA VAL A 965 40.36 -38.40 61.60
C VAL A 965 40.79 -36.97 61.22
N ILE A 966 40.39 -36.45 60.07
CA ILE A 966 40.74 -35.06 59.67
C ILE A 966 39.99 -34.02 60.51
N PHE A 967 38.81 -34.35 61.02
CA PHE A 967 38.01 -33.43 61.85
C PHE A 967 38.38 -33.51 63.32
N THR A 968 38.82 -34.66 63.83
CA THR A 968 39.24 -34.87 65.22
C THR A 968 40.74 -34.62 65.40
N GLY A 969 41.54 -34.87 64.37
CA GLY A 969 42.99 -34.97 64.41
C GLY A 969 43.52 -36.25 65.05
N ARG A 970 42.64 -37.20 65.40
CA ARG A 970 42.96 -38.40 66.19
C ARG A 970 42.55 -39.67 65.46
N VAL A 971 43.42 -40.67 65.42
CA VAL A 971 43.19 -42.01 64.86
C VAL A 971 43.43 -43.06 65.94
N ALA A 972 42.67 -44.15 65.93
CA ALA A 972 42.87 -45.26 66.86
C ALA A 972 44.19 -46.00 66.57
N LEU A 973 44.86 -46.52 67.59
CA LEU A 973 46.20 -47.10 67.42
C LEU A 973 46.18 -48.43 66.64
N ASP A 974 45.19 -49.28 66.90
CA ASP A 974 44.91 -50.52 66.16
C ASP A 974 44.56 -50.26 64.69
N GLU A 975 43.79 -49.20 64.44
CA GLU A 975 43.47 -48.72 63.09
C GLU A 975 44.73 -48.23 62.35
N LEU A 976 45.61 -47.49 63.03
CA LEU A 976 46.86 -47.00 62.46
C LEU A 976 47.81 -48.14 62.07
N GLU A 977 47.94 -49.16 62.93
CA GLU A 977 48.76 -50.35 62.65
C GLU A 977 48.24 -51.11 61.42
N HIS A 978 46.92 -51.28 61.30
CA HIS A 978 46.32 -51.99 60.18
C HIS A 978 46.41 -51.23 58.84
N ASP A 979 46.14 -49.92 58.85
CA ASP A 979 46.04 -49.14 57.62
C ASP A 979 47.34 -48.48 57.18
N LYS A 980 48.20 -48.12 58.13
CA LYS A 980 49.46 -47.39 57.92
C LYS A 980 50.60 -48.04 58.72
N PRO A 981 50.91 -49.32 58.47
CA PRO A 981 51.91 -50.06 59.26
C PRO A 981 53.29 -49.38 59.26
N GLY A 982 53.65 -48.68 58.17
CA GLY A 982 54.89 -47.91 58.11
C GLY A 982 54.90 -46.67 59.01
N GLU A 983 53.78 -45.95 59.13
CA GLU A 983 53.66 -44.80 60.06
C GLU A 983 53.65 -45.29 61.51
N TYR A 984 52.97 -46.42 61.78
CA TYR A 984 52.95 -47.04 63.10
C TYR A 984 54.36 -47.47 63.54
N ALA A 985 55.12 -48.16 62.69
CA ALA A 985 56.48 -48.56 63.00
C ALA A 985 57.41 -47.36 63.28
N GLN A 986 57.24 -46.26 62.53
CA GLN A 986 57.98 -45.03 62.79
C GLN A 986 57.60 -44.37 64.12
N LEU A 987 56.30 -44.35 64.46
CA LEU A 987 55.81 -43.82 65.74
C LEU A 987 56.39 -44.58 66.92
N MET A 988 56.38 -45.92 66.86
CA MET A 988 56.90 -46.78 67.93
C MET A 988 58.44 -46.74 68.04
N ALA A 989 59.13 -46.27 66.99
CA ALA A 989 60.57 -46.05 66.99
C ALA A 989 60.99 -44.67 67.56
N LEU A 990 60.05 -43.77 67.87
CA LEU A 990 60.37 -42.47 68.46
C LEU A 990 60.84 -42.62 69.93
N PRO A 991 61.72 -41.73 70.43
CA PRO A 991 62.19 -41.78 71.81
C PRO A 991 61.08 -41.61 72.88
N ASP A 992 60.00 -40.92 72.53
CA ASP A 992 58.82 -40.72 73.39
C ASP A 992 57.54 -40.80 72.54
N PRO A 993 56.99 -42.02 72.34
CA PRO A 993 55.76 -42.21 71.57
C PRO A 993 54.51 -41.75 72.34
N GLU A 994 54.56 -41.72 73.69
CA GLU A 994 53.43 -41.35 74.55
C GLU A 994 53.12 -39.84 74.46
N ALA A 995 54.11 -38.98 74.17
CA ALA A 995 53.91 -37.54 73.95
C ALA A 995 52.91 -37.19 72.83
N ARG A 996 52.60 -38.12 71.93
CA ARG A 996 51.61 -37.93 70.84
C ARG A 996 50.32 -38.74 71.02
N MET A 997 50.16 -39.42 72.14
CA MET A 997 48.94 -40.14 72.49
C MET A 997 47.88 -39.19 73.04
N ALA A 998 46.62 -39.50 72.79
CA ALA A 998 45.46 -38.74 73.27
C ALA A 998 44.31 -39.69 73.64
N GLY A 999 43.40 -39.20 74.49
CA GLY A 999 42.16 -39.90 74.80
C GLY A 999 41.10 -39.80 73.68
N PRO A 1000 39.96 -40.47 73.84
CA PRO A 1000 38.84 -40.39 72.90
C PRO A 1000 38.30 -38.95 72.81
N VAL A 1001 37.58 -38.69 71.73
CA VAL A 1001 36.89 -37.40 71.52
C VAL A 1001 35.54 -37.44 72.23
N SER A 1002 35.12 -36.34 72.85
CA SER A 1002 33.80 -36.25 73.51
C SER A 1002 32.65 -36.58 72.55
N GLU A 1003 31.66 -37.36 73.01
CA GLU A 1003 30.46 -37.75 72.25
C GLU A 1003 29.75 -36.56 71.57
N ARG A 1004 29.56 -35.46 72.30
CA ARG A 1004 28.92 -34.24 71.75
C ARG A 1004 29.65 -33.70 70.52
N ARG A 1005 30.98 -33.66 70.57
CA ARG A 1005 31.81 -33.18 69.45
C ARG A 1005 31.78 -34.15 68.28
N MET A 1006 31.81 -35.46 68.56
CA MET A 1006 31.71 -36.48 67.52
C MET A 1006 30.37 -36.41 66.78
N LYS A 1007 29.26 -36.18 67.50
CA LYS A 1007 27.93 -35.97 66.90
C LYS A 1007 27.90 -34.79 65.94
N TRP A 1008 28.48 -33.65 66.31
CA TRP A 1008 28.57 -32.48 65.42
C TRP A 1008 29.44 -32.71 64.18
N ILE A 1009 30.58 -33.37 64.35
CA ILE A 1009 31.44 -33.77 63.22
C ILE A 1009 30.67 -34.66 62.25
N ARG A 1010 29.89 -35.62 62.78
CA ARG A 1010 29.06 -36.50 61.98
C ARG A 1010 27.98 -35.74 61.21
N ILE A 1011 27.24 -34.86 61.88
CA ILE A 1011 26.21 -34.02 61.22
C ILE A 1011 26.84 -33.22 60.09
N PHE A 1012 27.91 -32.47 60.37
CA PHE A 1012 28.59 -31.67 59.37
C PHE A 1012 29.09 -32.50 58.18
N GLY A 1013 29.77 -33.62 58.44
CA GLY A 1013 30.30 -34.46 57.39
C GLY A 1013 29.22 -35.13 56.55
N PHE A 1014 28.14 -35.64 57.15
CA PHE A 1014 27.01 -36.20 56.38
C PHE A 1014 26.28 -35.13 55.57
N THR A 1015 26.14 -33.90 56.09
CA THR A 1015 25.59 -32.79 55.31
C THR A 1015 26.48 -32.47 54.11
N ALA A 1016 27.80 -32.36 54.29
CA ALA A 1016 28.74 -32.11 53.21
C ALA A 1016 28.72 -33.24 52.16
N VAL A 1017 28.73 -34.50 52.60
CA VAL A 1017 28.62 -35.67 51.72
C VAL A 1017 27.29 -35.68 50.96
N GLY A 1018 26.18 -35.39 51.64
CA GLY A 1018 24.86 -35.29 51.02
C GLY A 1018 24.82 -34.24 49.91
N ILE A 1019 25.29 -33.02 50.19
CA ILE A 1019 25.37 -31.94 49.20
C ILE A 1019 26.25 -32.35 48.01
N GLY A 1020 27.43 -32.91 48.27
CA GLY A 1020 28.36 -33.33 47.22
C GLY A 1020 27.78 -34.42 46.31
N LEU A 1021 27.14 -35.44 46.90
CA LEU A 1021 26.48 -36.49 46.12
C LEU A 1021 25.26 -35.99 45.35
N SER A 1022 24.47 -35.08 45.93
CA SER A 1022 23.36 -34.43 45.22
C SER A 1022 23.86 -33.65 44.01
N LEU A 1023 24.96 -32.90 44.14
CA LEU A 1023 25.59 -32.19 43.02
C LEU A 1023 26.07 -33.17 41.94
N VAL A 1024 26.73 -34.27 42.30
CA VAL A 1024 27.13 -35.30 41.32
C VAL A 1024 25.91 -35.89 40.60
N GLY A 1025 24.82 -36.16 41.33
CA GLY A 1025 23.57 -36.63 40.73
C GLY A 1025 22.99 -35.64 39.71
N LEU A 1026 22.98 -34.34 40.05
CA LEU A 1026 22.52 -33.27 39.15
C LEU A 1026 23.44 -33.12 37.91
N ILE A 1027 24.76 -33.25 38.09
CA ILE A 1027 25.73 -33.23 37.00
C ILE A 1027 25.50 -34.41 36.05
N ILE A 1028 25.35 -35.63 36.58
CA ILE A 1028 25.06 -36.82 35.77
C ILE A 1028 23.73 -36.66 35.03
N TYR A 1029 22.71 -36.14 35.71
CA TYR A 1029 21.41 -35.83 35.10
C TYR A 1029 21.57 -34.84 33.92
N ALA A 1030 22.30 -33.73 34.12
CA ALA A 1030 22.55 -32.77 33.05
C ALA A 1030 23.31 -33.38 31.86
N MET A 1031 24.30 -34.23 32.14
CA MET A 1031 25.10 -34.90 31.11
C MET A 1031 24.29 -35.96 30.32
N LEU A 1032 23.32 -36.64 30.94
CA LEU A 1032 22.52 -37.67 30.27
C LEU A 1032 21.34 -37.11 29.48
N TYR A 1033 20.69 -36.05 29.97
CA TYR A 1033 19.41 -35.59 29.44
C TYR A 1033 19.48 -34.29 28.63
N ALA A 1034 20.55 -33.51 28.79
CA ALA A 1034 20.63 -32.18 28.19
C ALA A 1034 21.91 -31.92 27.39
N TYR A 1035 22.96 -32.74 27.58
CA TYR A 1035 24.13 -32.71 26.70
C TYR A 1035 23.77 -33.47 25.41
N ARG A 1036 23.43 -32.72 24.35
CA ARG A 1036 23.22 -33.24 22.99
C ARG A 1036 24.38 -32.85 22.10
#